data_AF-G7WPY7-F1
#
_entry.id   AF-G7WPY7-F1
#
_cell.length_a   1.000
_cell.length_b   1.000
_cell.length_c   1.000
_cell.angle_alpha   90.00
_cell.angle_beta   90.00
_cell.angle_gamma   90.00
#
_symmetry.space_group_name_H-M   'P 1'
#
loop_
_entity.id
_entity.type
_entity.pdbx_description
1 polymer ?
#
loop_
_entity_poly.entity_id
_entity_poly.type
_entity_poly.pdbx_seq_one_letter_code
_entity_poly.pdbx_strand_id
1 'polypeptide(L)'
;MSLRHILAVGIALFFVMLVAPSVTGSSEGSSGQAVILVIDNSASMGKSDENCIRNYTIRFFLEKIVNLDCNNDEFALRIKDTFIGNKSHPINPVFSKDCKNIVEVLGGLNRTICSSSEAINHDKILKNAVNDFSKASNNKNYVIYYFSDGIEYSNRSRFLSSTLHLAKEKGVIINTIGFGNDTEGLKLLKYISEFTGGTFYPIESILSIDIEKSTDDDDADFPPGPEIIVGDNVTWTYVVANRGNVNLTSVHVVDDIIGLIAGPITLGAGENQTFNITGTAVLGQYQNNATVNGTYNGTEVMDTDPSHYFGMILSIDIEKSTNGEDADSAPGPILNLSDNVTWTYVVNNTGNVNLTDVYVVDDIIGLIAGPITLGAGENQTFNITGTAVLGRYQNNATANGTYNGTEVMDTDPSHYFGMILSIDIEKSTNGEDADSAPGPILNLSDNVTWTYVVNNTGNVNLTDVYVVDDIIGLIAGPITLGAGENQTFNRTGTAVLGRYQNNATANGTYNGTEVMDTDPSHYFGMILSIDIEKSTNGEDADSAPGPILNLSDNVTWTYVVNNTGNVNLTDVYVVDDIIGLIVGPITLGAGENQTFNRTGTAVLGQYQNNVISNGTYNGTEVNDTDLSHYLGIIRTNATVVFALDTSGSMKKYYHLAPNESAEIVSGWSAFENSTVSIVSWDHASELLFGPAPLKGNEDRLAEILDNLSEMCIETDLTYYDQGLNGSLAELRDPASVPPNSSKIIVFLTGYSEFEAGEKLDEYISEANELGCKVFTIGIGINESFEASKNQHLNLTKISEGTGGIFSPVAAFSSGDLNPIMEIISRELEGDLMYAESEPQ
;
A
#
# COMPACT_ATOMS: atom_id res chain seq x y z
N MET A 1 -33.62 -58.53 23.51
CA MET A 1 -33.39 -59.99 23.59
C MET A 1 -34.59 -60.64 24.26
N SER A 2 -35.49 -61.22 23.48
CA SER A 2 -36.56 -62.10 23.96
C SER A 2 -36.25 -63.55 23.58
N LEU A 3 -36.74 -64.44 24.42
CA LEU A 3 -36.54 -65.89 24.42
C LEU A 3 -37.11 -66.54 23.14
N ARG A 4 -36.25 -66.83 22.15
CA ARG A 4 -36.54 -67.83 21.11
C ARG A 4 -35.59 -69.01 21.36
N HIS A 5 -36.12 -70.19 21.68
CA HIS A 5 -35.66 -71.54 21.29
C HIS A 5 -36.60 -72.59 21.91
N ILE A 6 -37.31 -73.31 21.04
CA ILE A 6 -38.22 -74.43 21.29
C ILE A 6 -37.42 -75.74 21.21
N LEU A 7 -37.81 -76.79 21.96
CA LEU A 7 -37.79 -78.17 21.44
C LEU A 7 -38.70 -79.15 22.22
N ALA A 8 -39.75 -79.58 21.51
CA ALA A 8 -40.33 -80.92 21.35
C ALA A 8 -40.51 -81.87 22.56
N VAL A 9 -41.78 -82.13 22.92
CA VAL A 9 -42.35 -83.49 23.10
C VAL A 9 -43.85 -83.43 22.77
N GLY A 10 -44.32 -84.29 21.87
CA GLY A 10 -45.73 -84.37 21.47
C GLY A 10 -46.62 -84.93 22.56
N ILE A 11 -47.57 -84.11 23.03
CA ILE A 11 -48.68 -84.51 23.90
C ILE A 11 -49.91 -83.67 23.49
N ALA A 12 -51.02 -84.33 23.16
CA ALA A 12 -52.31 -83.68 23.00
C ALA A 12 -52.70 -83.00 24.33
N LEU A 13 -52.97 -81.68 24.31
CA LEU A 13 -53.34 -80.96 25.51
C LEU A 13 -54.72 -81.40 26.01
N PHE A 14 -54.79 -81.78 27.28
CA PHE A 14 -55.98 -82.22 27.98
C PHE A 14 -56.41 -81.08 28.93
N PHE A 15 -57.61 -80.56 28.79
CA PHE A 15 -58.18 -79.62 29.76
C PHE A 15 -59.30 -80.28 30.55
N VAL A 16 -59.01 -80.65 31.81
CA VAL A 16 -60.03 -81.10 32.76
C VAL A 16 -60.37 -79.95 33.69
N MET A 17 -61.57 -79.35 33.54
CA MET A 17 -62.16 -78.53 34.60
C MET A 17 -62.93 -79.44 35.55
N LEU A 18 -62.29 -79.86 36.66
CA LEU A 18 -62.96 -80.56 37.75
C LEU A 18 -63.57 -79.52 38.71
N VAL A 19 -64.89 -79.34 38.66
CA VAL A 19 -65.61 -78.61 39.71
C VAL A 19 -66.02 -79.61 40.79
N ALA A 20 -65.30 -79.64 41.91
CA ALA A 20 -65.65 -80.46 43.07
C ALA A 20 -66.34 -79.58 44.15
N PRO A 21 -67.42 -80.05 44.81
CA PRO A 21 -68.02 -79.31 45.91
C PRO A 21 -67.16 -79.46 47.18
N SER A 22 -66.71 -78.35 47.76
CA SER A 22 -66.20 -78.34 49.14
C SER A 22 -67.39 -78.29 50.11
N VAL A 23 -67.70 -79.39 50.79
CA VAL A 23 -68.68 -79.39 51.89
C VAL A 23 -67.94 -79.52 53.23
N THR A 24 -68.00 -78.47 54.04
CA THR A 24 -68.01 -78.59 55.50
C THR A 24 -69.28 -77.92 56.02
N GLY A 25 -70.27 -78.72 56.44
CA GLY A 25 -71.43 -78.25 57.22
C GLY A 25 -72.81 -78.47 56.61
N SER A 26 -73.41 -79.62 56.92
CA SER A 26 -74.85 -79.93 57.05
C SER A 26 -75.90 -79.04 56.34
N SER A 27 -76.39 -79.49 55.20
CA SER A 27 -77.82 -79.74 54.94
C SER A 27 -77.98 -80.51 53.62
N GLU A 28 -78.92 -81.44 53.58
CA GLU A 28 -79.20 -82.31 52.42
C GLU A 28 -79.69 -81.51 51.20
N GLY A 29 -79.16 -81.83 50.02
CA GLY A 29 -79.77 -81.52 48.72
C GLY A 29 -79.15 -80.35 47.92
N SER A 30 -78.03 -80.59 47.23
CA SER A 30 -77.67 -79.80 46.03
C SER A 30 -76.80 -80.62 45.06
N SER A 31 -77.16 -80.61 43.77
CA SER A 31 -76.55 -81.44 42.71
C SER A 31 -75.61 -80.61 41.81
N GLY A 32 -74.29 -80.67 42.02
CA GLY A 32 -73.31 -80.02 41.13
C GLY A 32 -73.03 -80.84 39.86
N GLN A 33 -72.99 -80.20 38.68
CA GLN A 33 -72.55 -80.78 37.40
C GLN A 33 -71.06 -80.50 37.15
N ALA A 34 -70.33 -81.40 36.45
CA ALA A 34 -68.94 -81.15 36.01
C ALA A 34 -68.84 -81.12 34.47
N VAL A 35 -68.04 -80.19 33.94
CA VAL A 35 -67.98 -79.86 32.49
C VAL A 35 -66.54 -80.00 31.95
N ILE A 36 -66.37 -80.64 30.79
CA ILE A 36 -65.09 -80.72 30.05
C ILE A 36 -65.24 -80.08 28.66
N LEU A 37 -64.24 -79.30 28.24
CA LEU A 37 -64.14 -78.77 26.88
C LEU A 37 -63.11 -79.58 26.10
N VAL A 38 -63.48 -80.07 24.92
CA VAL A 38 -62.59 -80.77 23.99
C VAL A 38 -62.56 -79.99 22.69
N ILE A 39 -61.38 -79.51 22.29
CA ILE A 39 -61.22 -78.69 21.08
C ILE A 39 -60.40 -79.46 20.06
N ASP A 40 -60.92 -79.55 18.85
CA ASP A 40 -60.23 -80.05 17.67
C ASP A 40 -59.26 -78.98 17.13
N ASN A 41 -58.00 -79.37 16.95
CA ASN A 41 -56.94 -78.53 16.40
C ASN A 41 -56.24 -79.24 15.22
N SER A 42 -57.04 -79.97 14.45
CA SER A 42 -56.64 -80.56 13.19
C SER A 42 -56.31 -79.53 12.12
N ALA A 43 -55.60 -79.96 11.08
CA ALA A 43 -55.37 -79.12 9.89
C ALA A 43 -56.67 -78.79 9.14
N SER A 44 -57.75 -79.57 9.32
CA SER A 44 -59.05 -79.24 8.73
C SER A 44 -59.72 -78.06 9.44
N MET A 45 -59.43 -77.85 10.73
CA MET A 45 -59.87 -76.67 11.50
C MET A 45 -59.18 -75.36 11.07
N GLY A 46 -58.13 -75.38 10.23
CA GLY A 46 -57.52 -74.18 9.68
C GLY A 46 -56.50 -74.43 8.57
N LYS A 47 -56.63 -73.71 7.44
CA LYS A 47 -55.53 -73.56 6.46
C LYS A 47 -54.43 -72.74 7.14
N SER A 48 -53.39 -73.42 7.64
CA SER A 48 -52.25 -72.79 8.29
C SER A 48 -51.46 -71.93 7.29
N ASP A 49 -51.15 -70.69 7.68
CA ASP A 49 -50.07 -69.90 7.10
C ASP A 49 -48.70 -70.53 7.43
N GLU A 50 -47.69 -70.33 6.59
CA GLU A 50 -46.38 -71.03 6.62
C GLU A 50 -45.64 -70.88 7.96
N ASN A 51 -45.95 -69.86 8.76
CA ASN A 51 -45.31 -69.59 10.05
C ASN A 51 -46.11 -70.07 11.28
N CYS A 52 -47.32 -70.62 11.11
CA CYS A 52 -48.12 -71.27 12.18
C CYS A 52 -48.29 -70.50 13.51
N ILE A 53 -48.04 -69.18 13.54
CA ILE A 53 -48.18 -68.30 14.71
C ILE A 53 -49.60 -67.69 14.80
N ARG A 54 -50.37 -67.66 13.69
CA ARG A 54 -51.75 -67.15 13.66
C ARG A 54 -52.75 -68.23 13.20
N ASN A 55 -53.08 -69.22 14.05
CA ASN A 55 -54.21 -70.12 13.78
C ASN A 55 -55.53 -69.40 14.12
N TYR A 56 -56.02 -68.59 13.17
CA TYR A 56 -57.12 -67.64 13.39
C TYR A 56 -58.44 -68.30 13.78
N THR A 57 -58.78 -69.51 13.31
CA THR A 57 -60.03 -70.18 13.69
C THR A 57 -60.08 -70.44 15.20
N ILE A 58 -58.98 -70.94 15.77
CA ILE A 58 -58.87 -71.24 17.19
C ILE A 58 -58.69 -69.97 18.02
N ARG A 59 -57.95 -68.98 17.51
CA ARG A 59 -57.75 -67.70 18.20
C ARG A 59 -59.04 -66.86 18.24
N PHE A 60 -59.74 -66.72 17.12
CA PHE A 60 -61.09 -66.13 17.03
C PHE A 60 -62.03 -66.82 18.02
N PHE A 61 -61.94 -68.14 18.15
CA PHE A 61 -62.75 -68.92 19.06
C PHE A 61 -62.40 -68.67 20.53
N LEU A 62 -61.12 -68.70 20.91
CA LEU A 62 -60.65 -68.45 22.28
C LEU A 62 -60.91 -67.01 22.72
N GLU A 63 -60.81 -66.03 21.81
CA GLU A 63 -61.11 -64.62 22.09
C GLU A 63 -62.63 -64.32 22.15
N LYS A 64 -63.49 -65.21 21.66
CA LYS A 64 -64.96 -65.07 21.66
C LYS A 64 -65.67 -65.91 22.73
N ILE A 65 -64.99 -66.83 23.43
CA ILE A 65 -65.48 -67.40 24.70
C ILE A 65 -65.33 -66.32 25.78
N VAL A 66 -66.24 -65.36 25.77
CA VAL A 66 -66.24 -64.23 26.69
C VAL A 66 -67.60 -64.19 27.39
N ASN A 67 -67.56 -64.31 28.71
CA ASN A 67 -68.66 -64.32 29.68
C ASN A 67 -69.32 -65.68 29.97
N LEU A 68 -68.82 -66.32 31.05
CA LEU A 68 -69.66 -67.08 31.96
C LEU A 68 -70.58 -66.10 32.69
N ASP A 69 -71.87 -66.10 32.37
CA ASP A 69 -72.83 -65.26 33.09
C ASP A 69 -73.16 -65.90 34.45
N CYS A 70 -72.41 -65.56 35.49
CA CYS A 70 -72.63 -66.07 36.86
C CYS A 70 -73.82 -65.38 37.58
N ASN A 71 -74.70 -64.63 36.88
CA ASN A 71 -75.73 -63.82 37.55
C ASN A 71 -77.08 -64.50 37.80
N ASN A 72 -77.34 -65.71 37.30
CA ASN A 72 -78.67 -66.35 37.42
C ASN A 72 -78.64 -67.88 37.57
N ASP A 73 -77.69 -68.44 38.33
CA ASP A 73 -77.61 -69.89 38.64
C ASP A 73 -77.66 -70.83 37.40
N GLU A 74 -77.45 -70.36 36.17
CA GLU A 74 -77.53 -71.14 34.93
C GLU A 74 -76.17 -71.18 34.20
N PHE A 75 -75.75 -72.37 33.74
CA PHE A 75 -74.59 -72.52 32.85
C PHE A 75 -75.03 -72.28 31.39
N ALA A 76 -74.53 -71.22 30.75
CA ALA A 76 -74.72 -70.98 29.32
C ALA A 76 -73.39 -70.61 28.64
N LEU A 77 -73.04 -71.34 27.58
CA LEU A 77 -71.90 -71.01 26.72
C LEU A 77 -72.40 -70.03 25.65
N ARG A 78 -71.92 -68.78 25.66
CA ARG A 78 -72.34 -67.75 24.71
C ARG A 78 -71.34 -67.64 23.57
N ILE A 79 -71.79 -67.90 22.33
CA ILE A 79 -70.99 -67.65 21.12
C ILE A 79 -71.67 -66.53 20.33
N LYS A 80 -71.08 -65.33 20.42
CA LYS A 80 -71.52 -64.04 19.82
C LYS A 80 -72.97 -63.69 20.18
N ASP A 81 -73.97 -64.39 19.65
CA ASP A 81 -75.41 -64.19 19.92
C ASP A 81 -76.26 -65.48 19.96
N THR A 82 -75.66 -66.66 19.92
CA THR A 82 -76.37 -67.95 20.03
C THR A 82 -76.26 -68.51 21.44
N PHE A 83 -77.41 -68.77 22.09
CA PHE A 83 -77.47 -69.45 23.40
C PHE A 83 -77.35 -70.96 23.22
N ILE A 84 -76.38 -71.56 23.91
CA ILE A 84 -76.11 -72.99 23.91
C ILE A 84 -76.51 -73.56 25.29
N GLY A 85 -77.78 -73.98 25.45
CA GLY A 85 -78.34 -74.58 26.68
C GLY A 85 -79.88 -74.50 26.77
N ASN A 86 -80.56 -75.51 27.33
CA ASN A 86 -82.03 -75.67 27.28
C ASN A 86 -82.74 -74.96 28.47
N LYS A 87 -83.70 -74.06 28.20
CA LYS A 87 -84.49 -73.27 29.18
C LYS A 87 -85.46 -74.08 30.08
N SER A 88 -85.56 -75.40 29.94
CA SER A 88 -86.64 -76.22 30.54
C SER A 88 -86.24 -77.13 31.70
N HIS A 89 -84.96 -77.18 32.07
CA HIS A 89 -84.49 -77.81 33.30
C HIS A 89 -83.41 -76.93 33.94
N PRO A 90 -83.70 -76.20 35.04
CA PRO A 90 -82.69 -75.38 35.71
C PRO A 90 -81.56 -76.28 36.20
N ILE A 91 -80.39 -76.14 35.60
CA ILE A 91 -79.14 -76.68 36.12
C ILE A 91 -78.86 -75.83 37.35
N ASN A 92 -78.85 -76.40 38.56
CA ASN A 92 -78.56 -75.65 39.78
C ASN A 92 -77.19 -76.11 40.33
N PRO A 93 -76.07 -75.53 39.85
CA PRO A 93 -74.76 -75.80 40.41
C PRO A 93 -74.48 -74.79 41.53
N VAL A 94 -74.31 -75.27 42.75
CA VAL A 94 -73.78 -74.44 43.86
C VAL A 94 -72.34 -74.08 43.53
N PHE A 95 -72.11 -72.88 43.00
CA PHE A 95 -70.79 -72.26 42.92
C PHE A 95 -70.58 -71.35 44.13
N SER A 96 -69.48 -71.56 44.86
CA SER A 96 -69.04 -70.58 45.86
C SER A 96 -68.66 -69.26 45.17
N LYS A 97 -68.91 -68.16 45.89
CA LYS A 97 -68.98 -66.74 45.50
C LYS A 97 -67.82 -66.08 44.71
N ASP A 98 -66.91 -66.81 44.07
CA ASP A 98 -65.72 -66.24 43.40
C ASP A 98 -65.49 -66.79 41.97
N CYS A 99 -66.25 -66.31 40.98
CA CYS A 99 -66.01 -66.51 39.52
C CYS A 99 -64.82 -65.65 39.01
N LYS A 100 -63.64 -65.66 39.66
CA LYS A 100 -62.51 -64.79 39.28
C LYS A 100 -61.24 -65.47 38.71
N ASN A 101 -61.11 -66.79 38.74
CA ASN A 101 -59.85 -67.46 38.35
C ASN A 101 -59.97 -68.43 37.16
N ILE A 102 -60.63 -68.01 36.06
CA ILE A 102 -60.59 -68.76 34.78
C ILE A 102 -59.59 -68.14 33.78
N VAL A 103 -59.25 -66.86 33.96
CA VAL A 103 -58.31 -66.14 33.10
C VAL A 103 -56.87 -66.68 33.23
N GLU A 104 -56.45 -67.14 34.41
CA GLU A 104 -55.11 -67.73 34.62
C GLU A 104 -54.93 -69.11 33.97
N VAL A 105 -56.02 -69.79 33.61
CA VAL A 105 -55.98 -71.08 32.92
C VAL A 105 -55.80 -70.90 31.40
N LEU A 106 -56.31 -69.80 30.85
CA LEU A 106 -56.12 -69.43 29.43
C LEU A 106 -54.70 -68.94 29.14
N GLY A 107 -53.98 -68.40 30.13
CA GLY A 107 -52.57 -68.02 30.01
C GLY A 107 -51.59 -69.16 29.75
N GLY A 108 -52.01 -70.42 29.96
CA GLY A 108 -51.22 -71.62 29.64
C GLY A 108 -51.35 -72.14 28.20
N LEU A 109 -52.28 -71.61 27.39
CA LEU A 109 -52.57 -72.06 26.01
C LEU A 109 -51.54 -71.61 24.97
N ASN A 110 -50.58 -70.76 25.35
CA ASN A 110 -49.51 -70.28 24.46
C ASN A 110 -48.46 -71.34 24.08
N ARG A 111 -48.69 -72.63 24.43
CA ARG A 111 -47.86 -73.77 24.03
C ARG A 111 -48.71 -74.82 23.34
N THR A 112 -49.05 -74.57 22.08
CA THR A 112 -49.69 -75.58 21.22
C THR A 112 -48.72 -76.01 20.13
N ILE A 113 -48.29 -77.26 20.18
CA ILE A 113 -47.44 -77.91 19.18
C ILE A 113 -48.40 -78.56 18.16
N CYS A 114 -48.40 -78.08 16.92
CA CYS A 114 -49.11 -78.73 15.82
C CYS A 114 -48.25 -79.90 15.30
N SER A 115 -48.76 -81.13 15.32
CA SER A 115 -48.09 -82.25 14.64
C SER A 115 -48.54 -82.30 13.19
N SER A 116 -47.63 -82.05 12.25
CA SER A 116 -47.88 -82.00 10.81
C SER A 116 -47.99 -83.37 10.11
N SER A 117 -48.20 -84.48 10.82
CA SER A 117 -48.20 -85.79 10.14
C SER A 117 -48.88 -86.99 10.83
N GLU A 118 -49.51 -86.84 11.99
CA GLU A 118 -50.26 -87.95 12.61
C GLU A 118 -51.71 -87.54 12.83
N ALA A 119 -52.63 -88.24 12.15
CA ALA A 119 -54.07 -88.09 12.35
C ALA A 119 -54.39 -88.20 13.84
N ILE A 120 -54.86 -87.10 14.43
CA ILE A 120 -55.25 -87.07 15.83
C ILE A 120 -56.36 -88.12 16.00
N ASN A 121 -56.13 -89.13 16.85
CA ASN A 121 -57.15 -90.15 17.10
C ASN A 121 -58.18 -89.57 18.06
N HIS A 122 -59.12 -88.80 17.53
CA HIS A 122 -60.09 -88.10 18.32
C HIS A 122 -61.04 -89.05 19.10
N ASP A 123 -61.28 -90.28 18.63
CA ASP A 123 -61.99 -91.30 19.41
C ASP A 123 -61.28 -91.58 20.74
N LYS A 124 -59.95 -91.74 20.69
CA LYS A 124 -59.13 -91.97 21.89
C LYS A 124 -59.19 -90.78 22.86
N ILE A 125 -59.18 -89.56 22.35
CA ILE A 125 -59.25 -88.34 23.16
C ILE A 125 -60.63 -88.22 23.81
N LEU A 126 -61.70 -88.34 23.02
CA LEU A 126 -63.07 -88.29 23.51
C LEU A 126 -63.33 -89.42 24.53
N LYS A 127 -62.77 -90.62 24.31
CA LYS A 127 -62.85 -91.76 25.23
C LYS A 127 -62.10 -91.53 26.53
N ASN A 128 -60.94 -90.89 26.48
CA ASN A 128 -60.23 -90.48 27.69
C ASN A 128 -61.04 -89.43 28.47
N ALA A 129 -61.61 -88.43 27.80
CA ALA A 129 -62.44 -87.41 28.44
C ALA A 129 -63.67 -88.03 29.12
N VAL A 130 -64.33 -88.97 28.44
CA VAL A 130 -65.43 -89.77 29.01
C VAL A 130 -64.96 -90.65 30.19
N ASN A 131 -63.74 -91.18 30.15
CA ASN A 131 -63.20 -92.03 31.21
C ASN A 131 -62.74 -91.26 32.43
N ASP A 132 -62.21 -90.05 32.30
CA ASP A 132 -61.78 -89.26 33.45
C ASP A 132 -62.93 -88.94 34.40
N PHE A 133 -64.18 -88.86 33.90
CA PHE A 133 -65.37 -88.77 34.74
C PHE A 133 -65.62 -90.02 35.60
N SER A 134 -65.13 -91.20 35.24
CA SER A 134 -65.33 -92.42 36.05
C SER A 134 -64.48 -92.52 37.32
N LYS A 135 -63.56 -91.57 37.54
CA LYS A 135 -62.82 -91.45 38.81
C LYS A 135 -63.52 -90.52 39.82
N ALA A 136 -64.50 -89.72 39.40
CA ALA A 136 -65.25 -88.83 40.28
C ALA A 136 -66.51 -89.54 40.79
N SER A 137 -66.57 -89.90 42.07
CA SER A 137 -67.69 -90.65 42.64
C SER A 137 -68.92 -89.77 42.93
N ASN A 138 -70.10 -90.29 42.56
CA ASN A 138 -71.46 -90.01 43.09
C ASN A 138 -72.29 -88.80 42.63
N ASN A 139 -71.94 -88.05 41.56
CA ASN A 139 -72.86 -87.06 40.96
C ASN A 139 -73.30 -87.44 39.54
N LYS A 140 -74.59 -87.32 39.23
CA LYS A 140 -75.24 -87.89 38.03
C LYS A 140 -75.27 -87.02 36.77
N ASN A 141 -74.48 -85.95 36.65
CA ASN A 141 -74.55 -85.04 35.50
C ASN A 141 -73.15 -84.57 35.04
N TYR A 142 -72.60 -85.21 34.00
CA TYR A 142 -71.31 -84.86 33.39
C TYR A 142 -71.53 -84.38 31.95
N VAL A 143 -70.99 -83.22 31.57
CA VAL A 143 -71.20 -82.63 30.25
C VAL A 143 -69.86 -82.40 29.55
N ILE A 144 -69.72 -82.83 28.30
CA ILE A 144 -68.59 -82.52 27.43
C ILE A 144 -69.07 -81.55 26.34
N TYR A 145 -68.34 -80.47 26.07
CA TYR A 145 -68.52 -79.68 24.85
C TYR A 145 -67.36 -79.99 23.89
N TYR A 146 -67.68 -80.56 22.73
CA TYR A 146 -66.71 -80.98 21.74
C TYR A 146 -66.79 -80.12 20.48
N PHE A 147 -65.73 -79.35 20.22
CA PHE A 147 -65.60 -78.40 19.11
C PHE A 147 -64.81 -79.07 17.98
N SER A 148 -65.37 -79.16 16.77
CA SER A 148 -64.73 -79.83 15.61
C SER A 148 -65.45 -79.48 14.30
N ASP A 149 -64.81 -79.69 13.15
CA ASP A 149 -65.47 -79.69 11.83
C ASP A 149 -65.98 -81.09 11.41
N GLY A 150 -65.58 -82.13 12.14
CA GLY A 150 -65.96 -83.53 11.91
C GLY A 150 -65.32 -84.18 10.66
N ILE A 151 -64.51 -83.44 9.89
CA ILE A 151 -63.97 -83.90 8.59
C ILE A 151 -63.11 -85.15 8.78
N GLU A 152 -62.31 -85.18 9.85
CA GLU A 152 -61.34 -86.25 10.11
C GLU A 152 -61.97 -87.61 10.41
N TYR A 153 -63.26 -87.64 10.74
CA TYR A 153 -63.98 -88.86 11.09
C TYR A 153 -64.83 -89.45 9.98
N SER A 154 -65.04 -88.72 8.89
CA SER A 154 -65.85 -89.15 7.73
C SER A 154 -65.42 -90.53 7.21
N ASN A 155 -64.15 -90.91 7.38
CA ASN A 155 -63.59 -92.21 6.99
C ASN A 155 -63.40 -93.24 8.13
N ARG A 156 -63.75 -92.95 9.39
CA ARG A 156 -63.43 -93.80 10.57
C ARG A 156 -64.59 -94.00 11.57
N SER A 157 -65.84 -93.92 11.12
CA SER A 157 -67.07 -94.03 11.94
C SER A 157 -67.19 -95.29 12.83
N ARG A 158 -66.44 -96.36 12.56
CA ARG A 158 -66.47 -97.61 13.37
C ARG A 158 -65.85 -97.47 14.76
N PHE A 159 -64.99 -96.48 15.01
CA PHE A 159 -64.27 -96.39 16.28
C PHE A 159 -65.08 -95.68 17.38
N LEU A 160 -65.92 -94.71 17.02
CA LEU A 160 -66.67 -93.92 18.00
C LEU A 160 -67.79 -94.66 18.74
N SER A 161 -68.34 -95.73 18.15
CA SER A 161 -69.49 -96.44 18.73
C SER A 161 -69.23 -96.94 20.15
N SER A 162 -68.01 -97.41 20.43
CA SER A 162 -67.62 -97.89 21.77
C SER A 162 -67.51 -96.76 22.80
N THR A 163 -67.00 -95.60 22.37
CA THR A 163 -66.83 -94.40 23.20
C THR A 163 -68.17 -93.74 23.52
N LEU A 164 -69.07 -93.67 22.54
CA LEU A 164 -70.42 -93.11 22.74
C LEU A 164 -71.30 -94.01 23.60
N HIS A 165 -71.22 -95.35 23.44
CA HIS A 165 -71.89 -96.28 24.36
C HIS A 165 -71.37 -96.14 25.79
N LEU A 166 -70.05 -96.02 25.95
CA LEU A 166 -69.42 -95.81 27.25
C LEU A 166 -69.85 -94.48 27.88
N ALA A 167 -69.93 -93.40 27.09
CA ALA A 167 -70.44 -92.11 27.54
C ALA A 167 -71.89 -92.23 28.04
N LYS A 168 -72.74 -92.92 27.28
CA LYS A 168 -74.15 -93.16 27.63
C LYS A 168 -74.31 -94.03 28.88
N GLU A 169 -73.53 -95.09 29.01
CA GLU A 169 -73.50 -95.96 30.20
C GLU A 169 -73.09 -95.16 31.45
N LYS A 170 -72.14 -94.24 31.30
CA LYS A 170 -71.63 -93.38 32.38
C LYS A 170 -72.48 -92.12 32.61
N GLY A 171 -73.55 -91.90 31.85
CA GLY A 171 -74.38 -90.69 31.97
C GLY A 171 -73.67 -89.39 31.57
N VAL A 172 -72.66 -89.47 30.70
CA VAL A 172 -71.94 -88.31 30.16
C VAL A 172 -72.67 -87.81 28.91
N ILE A 173 -73.14 -86.56 28.97
CA ILE A 173 -73.78 -85.85 27.87
C ILE A 173 -72.69 -85.17 27.05
N ILE A 174 -72.62 -85.41 25.74
CA ILE A 174 -71.67 -84.72 24.85
C ILE A 174 -72.46 -83.72 24.00
N ASN A 175 -72.26 -82.44 24.22
CA ASN A 175 -72.66 -81.39 23.29
C ASN A 175 -71.57 -81.24 22.23
N THR A 176 -71.93 -81.12 20.97
CA THR A 176 -70.97 -80.92 19.88
C THR A 176 -71.20 -79.57 19.24
N ILE A 177 -70.11 -78.88 18.91
CA ILE A 177 -70.11 -77.62 18.19
C ILE A 177 -69.40 -77.87 16.87
N GLY A 178 -70.17 -77.89 15.79
CA GLY A 178 -69.72 -78.24 14.45
C GLY A 178 -69.35 -77.01 13.64
N PHE A 179 -68.11 -76.91 13.17
CA PHE A 179 -67.66 -75.79 12.35
C PHE A 179 -67.62 -76.15 10.87
N GLY A 180 -67.87 -75.17 10.01
CA GLY A 180 -67.72 -75.35 8.57
C GLY A 180 -69.01 -75.77 7.88
N ASN A 181 -68.90 -76.21 6.63
CA ASN A 181 -70.02 -76.66 5.80
C ASN A 181 -69.89 -78.13 5.37
N ASP A 182 -68.93 -78.88 5.93
CA ASP A 182 -68.77 -80.29 5.62
C ASP A 182 -69.98 -81.09 6.12
N THR A 183 -70.82 -81.49 5.18
CA THR A 183 -72.12 -82.05 5.51
C THR A 183 -71.99 -83.41 6.19
N GLU A 184 -70.92 -84.17 5.94
CA GLU A 184 -70.70 -85.49 6.56
C GLU A 184 -70.06 -85.36 7.95
N GLY A 185 -69.06 -84.50 8.12
CA GLY A 185 -68.47 -84.19 9.43
C GLY A 185 -69.49 -83.62 10.41
N LEU A 186 -70.29 -82.64 9.98
CA LEU A 186 -71.37 -82.07 10.80
C LEU A 186 -72.47 -83.10 11.13
N LYS A 187 -72.84 -84.00 10.21
CA LYS A 187 -73.76 -85.10 10.49
C LYS A 187 -73.22 -86.02 11.58
N LEU A 188 -71.93 -86.33 11.56
CA LEU A 188 -71.33 -87.14 12.60
C LEU A 188 -71.32 -86.42 13.95
N LEU A 189 -70.93 -85.15 13.99
CA LEU A 189 -70.96 -84.37 15.23
C LEU A 189 -72.38 -84.29 15.80
N LYS A 190 -73.39 -84.14 14.94
CA LYS A 190 -74.79 -84.22 15.34
C LYS A 190 -75.16 -85.57 15.92
N TYR A 191 -74.72 -86.66 15.27
CA TYR A 191 -74.93 -88.01 15.77
C TYR A 191 -74.30 -88.23 17.15
N ILE A 192 -73.06 -87.76 17.35
CA ILE A 192 -72.34 -87.85 18.63
C ILE A 192 -73.15 -87.23 19.76
N SER A 193 -73.66 -86.01 19.55
CA SER A 193 -74.41 -85.32 20.58
C SER A 193 -75.75 -85.99 20.84
N GLU A 194 -76.52 -86.30 19.80
CA GLU A 194 -77.84 -86.92 19.95
C GLU A 194 -77.75 -88.30 20.62
N PHE A 195 -76.71 -89.08 20.30
CA PHE A 195 -76.53 -90.43 20.86
C PHE A 195 -76.38 -90.43 22.39
N THR A 196 -75.67 -89.42 22.91
CA THR A 196 -75.37 -89.23 24.33
C THR A 196 -76.39 -88.36 25.06
N GLY A 197 -77.42 -87.86 24.36
CA GLY A 197 -78.46 -86.99 24.92
C GLY A 197 -78.06 -85.52 25.00
N GLY A 198 -76.98 -85.11 24.33
CA GLY A 198 -76.55 -83.74 24.18
C GLY A 198 -77.12 -83.05 22.95
N THR A 199 -76.72 -81.79 22.77
CA THR A 199 -77.20 -80.91 21.70
C THR A 199 -76.07 -80.60 20.72
N PHE A 200 -76.40 -80.60 19.44
CA PHE A 200 -75.52 -80.17 18.35
C PHE A 200 -75.70 -78.70 18.05
N TYR A 201 -74.60 -77.97 17.92
CA TYR A 201 -74.57 -76.55 17.61
C TYR A 201 -73.76 -76.31 16.33
N PRO A 202 -74.39 -76.23 15.15
CA PRO A 202 -73.69 -75.93 13.91
C PRO A 202 -73.31 -74.44 13.83
N ILE A 203 -72.06 -74.19 13.44
CA ILE A 203 -71.49 -72.89 13.09
C ILE A 203 -71.08 -72.99 11.62
N GLU A 204 -72.05 -72.75 10.75
CA GLU A 204 -71.93 -72.99 9.31
C GLU A 204 -71.08 -71.92 8.61
N SER A 205 -70.95 -70.73 9.21
CA SER A 205 -70.27 -69.58 8.62
C SER A 205 -69.31 -68.93 9.60
N ILE A 206 -68.03 -69.00 9.27
CA ILE A 206 -66.90 -68.33 9.91
C ILE A 206 -66.49 -67.18 8.98
N LEU A 207 -66.68 -65.97 9.49
CA LEU A 207 -66.35 -64.75 8.78
C LEU A 207 -65.04 -64.22 9.32
N SER A 208 -64.05 -64.07 8.44
CA SER A 208 -62.76 -63.45 8.77
C SER A 208 -62.18 -62.85 7.51
N ILE A 209 -61.81 -61.58 7.63
CA ILE A 209 -61.05 -60.84 6.63
C ILE A 209 -59.79 -60.33 7.32
N ASP A 210 -58.71 -60.22 6.56
CA ASP A 210 -57.37 -59.90 7.03
C ASP A 210 -56.76 -58.96 5.97
N ILE A 211 -56.11 -57.88 6.39
CA ILE A 211 -55.38 -56.98 5.50
C ILE A 211 -53.96 -56.77 6.05
N GLU A 212 -52.99 -56.76 5.14
CA GLU A 212 -51.59 -56.45 5.41
C GLU A 212 -51.16 -55.32 4.47
N LYS A 213 -50.51 -54.29 4.99
CA LYS A 213 -50.10 -53.11 4.25
C LYS A 213 -48.62 -52.79 4.44
N SER A 214 -47.86 -52.92 3.35
CA SER A 214 -46.44 -52.55 3.32
C SER A 214 -46.17 -51.25 2.58
N THR A 215 -45.06 -50.59 2.93
CA THR A 215 -44.49 -49.43 2.23
C THR A 215 -43.14 -49.81 1.66
N ASP A 216 -42.97 -49.74 0.34
CA ASP A 216 -41.75 -50.15 -0.39
C ASP A 216 -41.22 -51.54 0.04
N ASP A 217 -42.15 -52.50 0.11
CA ASP A 217 -41.93 -53.89 0.54
C ASP A 217 -41.57 -54.09 2.03
N ASP A 218 -41.52 -53.03 2.83
CA ASP A 218 -41.36 -53.12 4.29
C ASP A 218 -42.72 -53.19 5.01
N ASP A 219 -42.85 -54.15 5.92
CA ASP A 219 -43.97 -54.32 6.85
C ASP A 219 -43.87 -53.23 7.94
N ALA A 220 -44.11 -52.00 7.52
CA ALA A 220 -43.84 -50.77 8.26
C ALA A 220 -44.92 -50.46 9.30
N ASP A 221 -45.31 -51.47 10.07
CA ASP A 221 -46.30 -51.43 11.14
C ASP A 221 -45.97 -50.42 12.26
N PHE A 222 -44.68 -50.13 12.44
CA PHE A 222 -44.18 -49.28 13.51
C PHE A 222 -43.43 -48.06 12.95
N PRO A 223 -43.60 -46.87 13.55
CA PRO A 223 -42.79 -45.71 13.19
C PRO A 223 -41.31 -45.96 13.52
N PRO A 224 -40.37 -45.39 12.72
CA PRO A 224 -40.64 -44.48 11.62
C PRO A 224 -41.06 -45.13 10.31
N GLY A 225 -40.91 -46.45 10.14
CA GLY A 225 -40.96 -47.13 8.84
C GLY A 225 -39.68 -46.89 8.02
N PRO A 226 -39.65 -47.25 6.72
CA PRO A 226 -38.53 -46.97 5.83
C PRO A 226 -38.28 -45.46 5.70
N GLU A 227 -37.02 -45.07 5.52
CA GLU A 227 -36.62 -43.69 5.26
C GLU A 227 -36.57 -43.44 3.76
N ILE A 228 -37.25 -42.40 3.29
CA ILE A 228 -37.45 -42.12 1.86
C ILE A 228 -37.16 -40.64 1.61
N ILE A 229 -36.42 -40.31 0.55
CA ILE A 229 -36.14 -38.90 0.21
C ILE A 229 -37.45 -38.22 -0.18
N VAL A 230 -37.70 -37.02 0.35
CA VAL A 230 -38.90 -36.25 0.01
C VAL A 230 -38.97 -36.02 -1.50
N GLY A 231 -40.13 -36.36 -2.09
CA GLY A 231 -40.34 -36.30 -3.53
C GLY A 231 -40.07 -37.60 -4.28
N ASP A 232 -39.35 -38.56 -3.68
CA ASP A 232 -39.18 -39.89 -4.26
C ASP A 232 -40.50 -40.67 -4.25
N ASN A 233 -40.61 -41.64 -5.16
CA ASN A 233 -41.79 -42.46 -5.30
C ASN A 233 -41.92 -43.46 -4.15
N VAL A 234 -43.09 -43.53 -3.54
CA VAL A 234 -43.46 -44.47 -2.48
C VAL A 234 -44.49 -45.44 -3.04
N THR A 235 -44.35 -46.74 -2.76
CA THR A 235 -45.31 -47.77 -3.15
C THR A 235 -45.97 -48.37 -1.91
N TRP A 236 -47.29 -48.25 -1.81
CA TRP A 236 -48.09 -48.96 -0.82
C TRP A 236 -48.70 -50.21 -1.43
N THR A 237 -48.49 -51.35 -0.79
CA THR A 237 -49.02 -52.66 -1.20
C THR A 237 -50.03 -53.15 -0.17
N TYR A 238 -51.24 -53.49 -0.63
CA TYR A 238 -52.37 -53.92 0.21
C TYR A 238 -52.68 -55.37 -0.12
N VAL A 239 -52.41 -56.31 0.79
CA VAL A 239 -52.71 -57.73 0.64
C VAL A 239 -53.93 -58.07 1.48
N VAL A 240 -55.05 -58.38 0.82
CA VAL A 240 -56.33 -58.68 1.47
C VAL A 240 -56.62 -60.16 1.35
N ALA A 241 -56.91 -60.82 2.47
CA ALA A 241 -57.22 -62.24 2.52
C ALA A 241 -58.57 -62.51 3.20
N ASN A 242 -59.40 -63.34 2.57
CA ASN A 242 -60.57 -63.92 3.23
C ASN A 242 -60.12 -65.19 3.97
N ARG A 243 -59.85 -65.07 5.26
CA ARG A 243 -59.47 -66.20 6.12
C ARG A 243 -60.68 -67.01 6.61
N GLY A 244 -61.90 -66.59 6.27
CA GLY A 244 -63.14 -67.30 6.56
C GLY A 244 -63.42 -68.49 5.65
N ASN A 245 -64.52 -69.21 5.93
CA ASN A 245 -64.94 -70.40 5.16
C ASN A 245 -66.11 -70.13 4.20
N VAL A 246 -66.54 -68.88 4.07
CA VAL A 246 -67.61 -68.43 3.16
C VAL A 246 -67.12 -67.30 2.27
N ASN A 247 -67.74 -67.13 1.10
CA ASN A 247 -67.40 -66.04 0.20
C ASN A 247 -67.87 -64.70 0.79
N LEU A 248 -66.98 -63.72 0.85
CA LEU A 248 -67.30 -62.36 1.24
C LEU A 248 -67.67 -61.55 0.00
N THR A 249 -68.78 -60.82 0.09
CA THR A 249 -69.27 -59.89 -0.95
C THR A 249 -69.16 -58.46 -0.46
N SER A 250 -69.20 -57.49 -1.39
CA SER A 250 -69.03 -56.06 -1.06
C SER A 250 -67.75 -55.81 -0.26
N VAL A 251 -66.66 -56.45 -0.68
CA VAL A 251 -65.36 -56.23 -0.06
C VAL A 251 -64.81 -54.89 -0.54
N HIS A 252 -64.49 -54.00 0.39
CA HIS A 252 -63.94 -52.67 0.14
C HIS A 252 -62.64 -52.51 0.90
N VAL A 253 -61.59 -52.09 0.19
CA VAL A 253 -60.29 -51.72 0.74
C VAL A 253 -60.21 -50.20 0.70
N VAL A 254 -60.12 -49.59 1.87
CA VAL A 254 -60.10 -48.13 2.03
C VAL A 254 -58.88 -47.75 2.82
N ASP A 255 -58.11 -46.82 2.29
CA ASP A 255 -57.01 -46.15 2.98
C ASP A 255 -57.52 -44.81 3.53
N ASP A 256 -57.15 -44.48 4.77
CA ASP A 256 -57.62 -43.27 5.44
C ASP A 256 -57.07 -41.96 4.83
N ILE A 257 -55.97 -42.02 4.08
CA ILE A 257 -55.39 -40.88 3.37
C ILE A 257 -55.71 -40.93 1.87
N ILE A 258 -55.51 -42.08 1.22
CA ILE A 258 -55.67 -42.22 -0.25
C ILE A 258 -57.15 -42.39 -0.64
N GLY A 259 -57.97 -42.94 0.24
CA GLY A 259 -59.38 -43.23 -0.01
C GLY A 259 -59.61 -44.66 -0.52
N LEU A 260 -60.57 -44.84 -1.43
CA LEU A 260 -60.95 -46.17 -1.92
C LEU A 260 -59.84 -46.77 -2.80
N ILE A 261 -59.22 -47.85 -2.35
CA ILE A 261 -58.17 -48.59 -3.09
C ILE A 261 -58.80 -49.61 -4.03
N ALA A 262 -59.74 -50.41 -3.52
CA ALA A 262 -60.43 -51.43 -4.28
C ALA A 262 -61.83 -51.69 -3.72
N GLY A 263 -62.77 -52.10 -4.57
CA GLY A 263 -64.11 -52.51 -4.15
C GLY A 263 -65.25 -51.80 -4.87
N PRO A 264 -66.47 -52.39 -4.89
CA PRO A 264 -66.81 -53.67 -4.26
C PRO A 264 -66.23 -54.85 -5.05
N ILE A 265 -65.51 -55.75 -4.36
CA ILE A 265 -65.05 -57.03 -4.90
C ILE A 265 -65.70 -58.20 -4.17
N THR A 266 -65.62 -59.39 -4.76
CA THR A 266 -65.95 -60.64 -4.07
C THR A 266 -64.66 -61.37 -3.78
N LEU A 267 -64.51 -61.91 -2.58
CA LEU A 267 -63.34 -62.68 -2.16
C LEU A 267 -63.81 -64.07 -1.71
N GLY A 268 -63.44 -65.09 -2.47
CA GLY A 268 -63.78 -66.48 -2.17
C GLY A 268 -63.16 -66.96 -0.86
N ALA A 269 -63.71 -68.03 -0.29
CA ALA A 269 -63.19 -68.62 0.94
C ALA A 269 -61.71 -69.05 0.79
N GLY A 270 -60.82 -68.45 1.59
CA GLY A 270 -59.38 -68.70 1.54
C GLY A 270 -58.63 -68.02 0.39
N GLU A 271 -59.27 -67.12 -0.37
CA GLU A 271 -58.62 -66.33 -1.42
C GLU A 271 -57.92 -65.09 -0.86
N ASN A 272 -56.90 -64.62 -1.58
CA ASN A 272 -56.27 -63.32 -1.36
C ASN A 272 -56.22 -62.49 -2.64
N GLN A 273 -56.11 -61.17 -2.49
CA GLN A 273 -55.85 -60.23 -3.59
C GLN A 273 -54.86 -59.16 -3.13
N THR A 274 -54.05 -58.66 -4.07
CA THR A 274 -53.04 -57.64 -3.82
C THR A 274 -53.33 -56.41 -4.68
N PHE A 275 -53.22 -55.23 -4.08
CA PHE A 275 -53.38 -53.94 -4.75
C PHE A 275 -52.15 -53.08 -4.47
N ASN A 276 -51.67 -52.35 -5.47
CA ASN A 276 -50.52 -51.45 -5.31
C ASN A 276 -50.92 -50.04 -5.71
N ILE A 277 -50.54 -49.06 -4.90
CA ILE A 277 -50.71 -47.64 -5.17
C ILE A 277 -49.36 -46.94 -5.01
N THR A 278 -49.07 -46.01 -5.91
CA THR A 278 -47.85 -45.20 -5.85
C THR A 278 -48.18 -43.75 -5.50
N GLY A 279 -47.32 -43.11 -4.72
CA GLY A 279 -47.35 -41.68 -4.42
C GLY A 279 -45.94 -41.13 -4.29
N THR A 280 -45.81 -39.94 -3.70
CA THR A 280 -44.52 -39.30 -3.43
C THR A 280 -44.34 -39.10 -1.94
N ALA A 281 -43.13 -39.35 -1.43
CA ALA A 281 -42.81 -39.17 -0.01
C ALA A 281 -42.96 -37.69 0.38
N VAL A 282 -43.67 -37.44 1.48
CA VAL A 282 -43.82 -36.10 2.07
C VAL A 282 -42.89 -35.94 3.27
N LEU A 283 -42.54 -34.70 3.61
CA LEU A 283 -41.61 -34.39 4.69
C LEU A 283 -42.07 -34.94 6.06
N GLY A 284 -41.15 -35.61 6.76
CA GLY A 284 -41.31 -36.04 8.14
C GLY A 284 -42.01 -37.40 8.28
N GLN A 285 -42.49 -37.69 9.50
CA GLN A 285 -43.18 -38.94 9.80
C GLN A 285 -44.52 -39.00 9.06
N TYR A 286 -44.68 -40.00 8.22
CA TYR A 286 -45.93 -40.35 7.57
C TYR A 286 -46.54 -41.61 8.20
N GLN A 287 -47.87 -41.64 8.26
CA GLN A 287 -48.65 -42.78 8.71
C GLN A 287 -49.97 -42.79 7.93
N ASN A 288 -50.39 -43.95 7.46
CA ASN A 288 -51.74 -44.20 6.96
C ASN A 288 -52.21 -45.61 7.33
N ASN A 289 -53.51 -45.74 7.58
CA ASN A 289 -54.15 -47.00 7.95
C ASN A 289 -55.04 -47.49 6.81
N ALA A 290 -54.86 -48.74 6.41
CA ALA A 290 -55.81 -49.42 5.54
C ALA A 290 -56.88 -50.13 6.37
N THR A 291 -58.11 -50.06 5.91
CA THR A 291 -59.25 -50.79 6.45
C THR A 291 -59.84 -51.61 5.34
N VAL A 292 -60.06 -52.91 5.58
CA VAL A 292 -60.85 -53.75 4.70
C VAL A 292 -62.15 -54.15 5.38
N ASN A 293 -63.26 -53.96 4.68
CA ASN A 293 -64.58 -54.46 5.10
C ASN A 293 -65.10 -55.48 4.10
N GLY A 294 -65.89 -56.45 4.56
CA GLY A 294 -66.60 -57.40 3.72
C GLY A 294 -67.92 -57.84 4.35
N THR A 295 -68.85 -58.33 3.54
CA THR A 295 -70.18 -58.71 4.00
C THR A 295 -70.58 -60.12 3.58
N TYR A 296 -71.29 -60.81 4.46
CA TYR A 296 -71.92 -62.09 4.18
C TYR A 296 -73.29 -62.15 4.85
N ASN A 297 -74.34 -62.37 4.06
CA ASN A 297 -75.73 -62.43 4.53
C ASN A 297 -76.10 -61.26 5.49
N GLY A 298 -75.63 -60.05 5.18
CA GLY A 298 -75.87 -58.85 5.98
C GLY A 298 -75.00 -58.70 7.24
N THR A 299 -74.10 -59.65 7.52
CA THR A 299 -73.10 -59.53 8.60
C THR A 299 -71.79 -58.98 8.05
N GLU A 300 -71.24 -57.96 8.71
CA GLU A 300 -69.97 -57.34 8.32
C GLU A 300 -68.78 -57.96 9.06
N VAL A 301 -67.65 -58.01 8.36
CA VAL A 301 -66.31 -58.22 8.92
C VAL A 301 -65.40 -57.09 8.49
N MET A 302 -64.45 -56.76 9.36
CA MET A 302 -63.53 -55.65 9.18
C MET A 302 -62.16 -56.06 9.72
N ASP A 303 -61.12 -55.59 9.07
CA ASP A 303 -59.75 -55.60 9.59
C ASP A 303 -59.02 -54.31 9.20
N THR A 304 -57.98 -53.96 9.96
CA THR A 304 -57.24 -52.70 9.78
C THR A 304 -55.76 -52.89 10.00
N ASP A 305 -54.93 -52.24 9.17
CA ASP A 305 -53.48 -52.39 9.21
C ASP A 305 -52.76 -51.05 8.93
N PRO A 306 -51.85 -50.59 9.81
CA PRO A 306 -51.11 -49.34 9.64
C PRO A 306 -49.89 -49.51 8.73
N SER A 307 -49.39 -48.41 8.16
CA SER A 307 -48.03 -48.39 7.60
C SER A 307 -47.42 -47.00 7.74
N HIS A 308 -46.11 -46.95 7.87
CA HIS A 308 -45.34 -45.75 8.17
C HIS A 308 -44.21 -45.57 7.15
N TYR A 309 -43.72 -44.34 6.99
CA TYR A 309 -42.39 -44.04 6.48
C TYR A 309 -41.92 -42.69 7.04
N PHE A 310 -40.64 -42.37 6.90
CA PHE A 310 -40.09 -41.07 7.24
C PHE A 310 -39.49 -40.37 6.03
N GLY A 311 -40.10 -39.25 5.63
CA GLY A 311 -39.62 -38.42 4.54
C GLY A 311 -38.43 -37.57 4.95
N MET A 312 -37.26 -37.85 4.39
CA MET A 312 -36.01 -37.16 4.68
C MET A 312 -35.62 -36.14 3.59
N ILE A 313 -35.05 -35.02 4.04
CA ILE A 313 -34.34 -34.04 3.22
C ILE A 313 -32.88 -34.12 3.65
N LEU A 314 -32.01 -34.44 2.70
CA LEU A 314 -30.57 -34.36 2.87
C LEU A 314 -30.12 -33.04 2.26
N SER A 315 -29.55 -32.16 3.08
CA SER A 315 -29.06 -30.87 2.59
C SER A 315 -28.02 -30.32 3.55
N ILE A 316 -26.94 -29.78 3.01
CA ILE A 316 -25.91 -29.05 3.73
C ILE A 316 -25.72 -27.71 3.03
N ASP A 317 -25.34 -26.70 3.79
CA ASP A 317 -25.16 -25.33 3.35
C ASP A 317 -23.89 -24.80 3.99
N ILE A 318 -23.06 -24.07 3.25
CA ILE A 318 -21.86 -23.41 3.77
C ILE A 318 -21.84 -21.95 3.32
N GLU A 319 -21.52 -21.07 4.25
CA GLU A 319 -21.34 -19.64 4.01
C GLU A 319 -19.94 -19.22 4.45
N LYS A 320 -19.22 -18.49 3.59
CA LYS A 320 -17.82 -18.11 3.75
C LYS A 320 -17.62 -16.60 3.65
N SER A 321 -17.38 -15.96 4.79
CA SER A 321 -17.09 -14.52 4.83
C SER A 321 -15.61 -14.19 5.04
N THR A 322 -15.19 -13.05 4.51
CA THR A 322 -13.85 -12.46 4.72
C THR A 322 -13.98 -11.19 5.56
N ASN A 323 -13.31 -11.14 6.72
CA ASN A 323 -13.38 -10.04 7.69
C ASN A 323 -14.81 -9.65 8.11
N GLY A 324 -15.73 -10.62 8.10
CA GLY A 324 -17.14 -10.43 8.46
C GLY A 324 -18.03 -9.95 7.33
N GLU A 325 -17.49 -9.75 6.12
CA GLU A 325 -18.28 -9.51 4.91
C GLU A 325 -18.49 -10.82 4.14
N ASP A 326 -19.75 -11.13 3.84
CA ASP A 326 -20.12 -12.03 2.74
C ASP A 326 -19.52 -11.42 1.45
N ALA A 327 -18.54 -12.13 0.90
CA ALA A 327 -17.69 -11.66 -0.17
C ALA A 327 -17.77 -12.58 -1.39
N ASP A 328 -18.97 -13.05 -1.70
CA ASP A 328 -19.27 -13.89 -2.87
C ASP A 328 -18.85 -13.29 -4.20
N SER A 329 -18.85 -11.95 -4.28
CA SER A 329 -18.57 -11.22 -5.49
C SER A 329 -17.24 -10.47 -5.42
N ALA A 330 -16.42 -10.66 -6.45
CA ALA A 330 -15.21 -9.87 -6.63
C ALA A 330 -15.52 -8.35 -6.70
N PRO A 331 -14.65 -7.48 -6.16
CA PRO A 331 -13.37 -7.80 -5.54
C PRO A 331 -13.46 -8.26 -4.07
N GLY A 332 -14.63 -8.23 -3.42
CA GLY A 332 -14.73 -8.33 -1.97
C GLY A 332 -14.18 -7.09 -1.24
N PRO A 333 -13.92 -7.17 0.08
CA PRO A 333 -13.29 -6.09 0.83
C PRO A 333 -11.91 -5.70 0.27
N ILE A 334 -11.60 -4.42 0.32
CA ILE A 334 -10.29 -3.88 -0.09
C ILE A 334 -9.42 -3.73 1.16
N LEU A 335 -8.28 -4.41 1.17
CA LEU A 335 -7.37 -4.51 2.32
C LEU A 335 -5.99 -4.01 1.94
N ASN A 336 -5.24 -3.37 2.84
CA ASN A 336 -3.85 -3.04 2.54
C ASN A 336 -3.01 -4.31 2.52
N LEU A 337 -1.91 -4.28 1.78
CA LEU A 337 -0.92 -5.36 1.79
C LEU A 337 -0.50 -5.68 3.23
N SER A 338 -0.53 -6.97 3.57
CA SER A 338 -0.21 -7.50 4.91
C SER A 338 -1.23 -7.22 6.01
N ASP A 339 -2.39 -6.61 5.71
CA ASP A 339 -3.49 -6.54 6.68
C ASP A 339 -3.92 -7.94 7.10
N ASN A 340 -4.34 -8.10 8.36
CA ASN A 340 -4.85 -9.37 8.85
C ASN A 340 -6.20 -9.71 8.19
N VAL A 341 -6.30 -10.94 7.69
CA VAL A 341 -7.51 -11.48 7.07
C VAL A 341 -8.07 -12.57 7.98
N THR A 342 -9.37 -12.55 8.22
CA THR A 342 -10.10 -13.60 8.94
C THR A 342 -11.14 -14.19 8.01
N TRP A 343 -11.02 -15.47 7.70
CA TRP A 343 -12.06 -16.23 7.00
C TRP A 343 -12.94 -16.96 8.01
N THR A 344 -14.24 -16.76 7.92
CA THR A 344 -15.26 -17.42 8.74
C THR A 344 -16.04 -18.39 7.87
N TYR A 345 -16.19 -19.63 8.33
CA TYR A 345 -16.90 -20.70 7.64
C TYR A 345 -18.08 -21.12 8.52
N VAL A 346 -19.31 -20.90 8.06
CA VAL A 346 -20.52 -21.32 8.76
C VAL A 346 -21.13 -22.48 7.97
N VAL A 347 -21.04 -23.69 8.51
CA VAL A 347 -21.64 -24.89 7.91
C VAL A 347 -22.92 -25.25 8.64
N ASN A 348 -24.00 -25.45 7.89
CA ASN A 348 -25.34 -25.69 8.40
C ASN A 348 -25.94 -26.96 7.78
N ASN A 349 -26.47 -27.85 8.61
CA ASN A 349 -27.28 -28.96 8.12
C ASN A 349 -28.72 -28.45 7.92
N THR A 350 -29.05 -28.09 6.68
CA THR A 350 -30.38 -27.62 6.29
C THR A 350 -31.38 -28.76 6.07
N GLY A 351 -30.94 -30.02 6.18
CA GLY A 351 -31.77 -31.22 6.17
C GLY A 351 -32.47 -31.51 7.49
N ASN A 352 -33.32 -32.55 7.50
CA ASN A 352 -34.08 -32.98 8.68
C ASN A 352 -33.55 -34.28 9.33
N VAL A 353 -32.38 -34.77 8.91
CA VAL A 353 -31.68 -35.92 9.49
C VAL A 353 -30.25 -35.52 9.86
N ASN A 354 -29.60 -36.27 10.75
CA ASN A 354 -28.25 -35.95 11.20
C ASN A 354 -27.21 -36.35 10.16
N LEU A 355 -26.34 -35.42 9.76
CA LEU A 355 -25.21 -35.71 8.88
C LEU A 355 -23.98 -36.15 9.68
N THR A 356 -23.32 -37.19 9.20
CA THR A 356 -22.03 -37.68 9.72
C THR A 356 -20.91 -37.44 8.71
N ASP A 357 -19.65 -37.61 9.15
CA ASP A 357 -18.47 -37.42 8.32
C ASP A 357 -18.49 -36.07 7.58
N VAL A 358 -18.91 -35.02 8.28
CA VAL A 358 -18.92 -33.67 7.73
C VAL A 358 -17.50 -33.13 7.72
N TYR A 359 -17.02 -32.72 6.54
CA TYR A 359 -15.73 -32.08 6.33
C TYR A 359 -15.93 -30.70 5.72
N VAL A 360 -15.19 -29.71 6.22
CA VAL A 360 -15.09 -28.37 5.64
C VAL A 360 -13.69 -28.21 5.09
N VAL A 361 -13.58 -27.99 3.77
CA VAL A 361 -12.31 -27.90 3.05
C VAL A 361 -12.28 -26.60 2.27
N ASP A 362 -11.18 -25.87 2.38
CA ASP A 362 -10.87 -24.70 1.57
C ASP A 362 -9.89 -25.10 0.47
N ASP A 363 -10.11 -24.61 -0.75
CA ASP A 363 -9.28 -24.97 -1.91
C ASP A 363 -7.85 -24.42 -1.86
N ILE A 364 -7.59 -23.39 -1.05
CA ILE A 364 -6.25 -22.81 -0.84
C ILE A 364 -5.66 -23.24 0.50
N ILE A 365 -6.43 -23.16 1.59
CA ILE A 365 -5.96 -23.43 2.95
C ILE A 365 -5.93 -24.95 3.25
N GLY A 366 -6.80 -25.73 2.60
CA GLY A 366 -6.95 -27.17 2.83
C GLY A 366 -8.03 -27.49 3.88
N LEU A 367 -7.84 -28.55 4.65
CA LEU A 367 -8.82 -29.02 5.63
C LEU A 367 -9.01 -28.00 6.77
N ILE A 368 -10.23 -27.47 6.91
CA ILE A 368 -10.62 -26.53 7.97
C ILE A 368 -11.15 -27.28 9.20
N ALA A 369 -12.05 -28.23 8.98
CA ALA A 369 -12.67 -29.03 10.03
C ALA A 369 -13.15 -30.39 9.50
N GLY A 370 -13.25 -31.39 10.38
CA GLY A 370 -13.81 -32.70 10.07
C GLY A 370 -12.92 -33.88 10.51
N PRO A 371 -13.52 -35.08 10.70
CA PRO A 371 -14.95 -35.36 10.61
C PRO A 371 -15.72 -34.77 11.81
N ILE A 372 -16.84 -34.11 11.55
CA ILE A 372 -17.82 -33.68 12.57
C ILE A 372 -19.19 -34.30 12.28
N THR A 373 -20.06 -34.30 13.28
CA THR A 373 -21.48 -34.61 13.13
C THR A 373 -22.26 -33.30 13.23
N LEU A 374 -23.26 -33.12 12.36
CA LEU A 374 -24.23 -32.02 12.44
C LEU A 374 -25.62 -32.60 12.59
N GLY A 375 -26.26 -32.33 13.72
CA GLY A 375 -27.67 -32.65 13.92
C GLY A 375 -28.56 -31.93 12.91
N ALA A 376 -29.79 -32.42 12.73
CA ALA A 376 -30.78 -31.75 11.88
C ALA A 376 -30.99 -30.29 12.33
N GLY A 377 -30.81 -29.33 11.41
CA GLY A 377 -30.91 -27.90 11.68
C GLY A 377 -29.76 -27.29 12.50
N GLU A 378 -28.71 -28.05 12.82
CA GLU A 378 -27.54 -27.53 13.53
C GLU A 378 -26.54 -26.88 12.58
N ASN A 379 -25.82 -25.89 13.09
CA ASN A 379 -24.68 -25.27 12.42
C ASN A 379 -23.43 -25.28 13.29
N GLN A 380 -22.27 -25.13 12.65
CA GLN A 380 -21.00 -24.85 13.31
C GLN A 380 -20.22 -23.77 12.56
N THR A 381 -19.41 -23.02 13.30
CA THR A 381 -18.60 -21.93 12.77
C THR A 381 -17.12 -22.17 13.03
N PHE A 382 -16.30 -21.99 11.99
CA PHE A 382 -14.84 -22.10 12.05
C PHE A 382 -14.20 -20.80 11.58
N ASN A 383 -13.06 -20.44 12.17
CA ASN A 383 -12.32 -19.22 11.81
C ASN A 383 -10.86 -19.55 11.53
N ILE A 384 -10.32 -19.02 10.43
CA ILE A 384 -8.90 -19.09 10.09
C ILE A 384 -8.39 -17.68 9.82
N THR A 385 -7.16 -17.39 10.24
CA THR A 385 -6.51 -16.09 9.99
C THR A 385 -5.32 -16.22 9.06
N GLY A 386 -5.06 -15.15 8.30
CA GLY A 386 -3.92 -15.00 7.41
C GLY A 386 -3.62 -13.53 7.15
N THR A 387 -2.86 -13.25 6.10
CA THR A 387 -2.49 -11.88 5.70
C THR A 387 -2.87 -11.63 4.26
N ALA A 388 -3.34 -10.42 3.94
CA ALA A 388 -3.74 -10.02 2.60
C ALA A 388 -2.52 -9.99 1.66
N VAL A 389 -2.65 -10.60 0.49
CA VAL A 389 -1.66 -10.55 -0.59
C VAL A 389 -2.05 -9.53 -1.66
N LEU A 390 -1.09 -9.02 -2.43
CA LEU A 390 -1.36 -8.04 -3.49
C LEU A 390 -2.30 -8.59 -4.57
N GLY A 391 -3.25 -7.76 -4.99
CA GLY A 391 -4.15 -8.03 -6.09
C GLY A 391 -5.42 -8.78 -5.69
N ARG A 392 -6.08 -9.38 -6.68
CA ARG A 392 -7.32 -10.14 -6.48
C ARG A 392 -7.02 -11.46 -5.79
N TYR A 393 -7.76 -11.74 -4.72
CA TYR A 393 -7.79 -13.02 -4.04
C TYR A 393 -9.18 -13.63 -4.14
N GLN A 394 -9.23 -14.95 -4.35
CA GLN A 394 -10.45 -15.75 -4.31
C GLN A 394 -10.11 -17.13 -3.76
N ASN A 395 -10.95 -17.66 -2.88
CA ASN A 395 -10.94 -19.07 -2.51
C ASN A 395 -12.37 -19.59 -2.29
N ASN A 396 -12.54 -20.89 -2.45
CA ASN A 396 -13.83 -21.56 -2.29
C ASN A 396 -13.76 -22.51 -1.08
N ALA A 397 -14.78 -22.48 -0.23
CA ALA A 397 -14.98 -23.46 0.81
C ALA A 397 -16.04 -24.47 0.39
N THR A 398 -15.77 -25.76 0.59
CA THR A 398 -16.71 -26.84 0.35
C THR A 398 -17.02 -27.54 1.67
N ALA A 399 -18.31 -27.69 1.98
CA ALA A 399 -18.78 -28.59 3.02
C ALA A 399 -19.32 -29.88 2.37
N ASN A 400 -18.84 -31.04 2.78
CA ASN A 400 -19.39 -32.34 2.39
C ASN A 400 -19.83 -33.09 3.65
N GLY A 401 -21.01 -33.71 3.63
CA GLY A 401 -21.55 -34.52 4.70
C GLY A 401 -22.20 -35.79 4.17
N THR A 402 -22.40 -36.79 5.03
CA THR A 402 -22.94 -38.09 4.63
C THR A 402 -24.13 -38.51 5.48
N TYR A 403 -25.07 -39.22 4.87
CA TYR A 403 -26.17 -39.90 5.54
C TYR A 403 -26.37 -41.29 4.93
N ASN A 404 -26.16 -42.36 5.71
CA ASN A 404 -26.29 -43.76 5.25
C ASN A 404 -25.58 -44.06 3.92
N GLY A 405 -24.44 -43.39 3.66
CA GLY A 405 -23.65 -43.55 2.43
C GLY A 405 -24.03 -42.60 1.28
N THR A 406 -25.10 -41.82 1.42
CA THR A 406 -25.45 -40.73 0.49
C THR A 406 -24.72 -39.45 0.89
N GLU A 407 -24.03 -38.81 -0.06
CA GLU A 407 -23.30 -37.56 0.17
C GLU A 407 -24.17 -36.33 -0.15
N VAL A 408 -23.98 -35.26 0.62
CA VAL A 408 -24.49 -33.92 0.33
C VAL A 408 -23.33 -32.94 0.40
N MET A 409 -23.30 -32.02 -0.54
CA MET A 409 -22.20 -31.07 -0.68
C MET A 409 -22.75 -29.69 -0.99
N ASP A 410 -22.08 -28.68 -0.45
CA ASP A 410 -22.27 -27.29 -0.83
C ASP A 410 -20.92 -26.58 -0.93
N THR A 411 -20.85 -25.49 -1.71
CA THR A 411 -19.60 -24.74 -1.94
C THR A 411 -19.87 -23.26 -2.07
N ASP A 412 -19.02 -22.46 -1.40
CA ASP A 412 -19.19 -21.03 -1.28
C ASP A 412 -17.87 -20.25 -1.49
N PRO A 413 -17.83 -19.24 -2.38
CA PRO A 413 -16.64 -18.47 -2.69
C PRO A 413 -16.47 -17.26 -1.76
N SER A 414 -15.23 -16.85 -1.52
CA SER A 414 -14.96 -15.56 -0.86
C SER A 414 -13.81 -14.83 -1.54
N HIS A 415 -13.92 -13.50 -1.61
CA HIS A 415 -12.98 -12.64 -2.32
C HIS A 415 -12.40 -11.57 -1.40
N TYR A 416 -11.22 -11.05 -1.75
CA TYR A 416 -10.76 -9.72 -1.33
C TYR A 416 -9.80 -9.14 -2.38
N PHE A 417 -9.50 -7.84 -2.28
CA PHE A 417 -8.45 -7.21 -3.07
C PHE A 417 -7.39 -6.58 -2.17
N GLY A 418 -6.16 -7.10 -2.23
CA GLY A 418 -5.03 -6.49 -1.52
C GLY A 418 -4.44 -5.33 -2.29
N MET A 419 -4.52 -4.13 -1.73
CA MET A 419 -4.02 -2.90 -2.31
C MET A 419 -2.68 -2.46 -1.73
N ILE A 420 -1.93 -1.72 -2.53
CA ILE A 420 -0.79 -0.89 -2.12
C ILE A 420 -0.93 0.47 -2.77
N LEU A 421 -0.80 1.52 -1.95
CA LEU A 421 -0.79 2.90 -2.39
C LEU A 421 0.66 3.37 -2.47
N SER A 422 1.06 3.88 -3.62
CA SER A 422 2.38 4.48 -3.79
C SER A 422 2.36 5.38 -5.02
N ILE A 423 3.03 6.52 -4.91
CA ILE A 423 3.28 7.45 -6.01
C ILE A 423 4.78 7.73 -6.00
N ASP A 424 5.33 8.00 -7.16
CA ASP A 424 6.76 8.24 -7.40
C ASP A 424 6.87 9.41 -8.37
N ILE A 425 7.79 10.33 -8.13
CA ILE A 425 8.10 11.44 -9.03
C ILE A 425 9.60 11.49 -9.30
N GLU A 426 9.96 11.67 -10.57
CA GLU A 426 11.33 11.86 -11.02
C GLU A 426 11.44 13.20 -11.76
N LYS A 427 12.43 14.03 -11.41
CA LYS A 427 12.63 15.39 -11.89
C LYS A 427 14.03 15.57 -12.50
N SER A 428 14.06 15.66 -13.83
CA SER A 428 15.30 15.95 -14.57
C SER A 428 15.41 17.40 -15.03
N THR A 429 16.66 17.88 -15.14
CA THR A 429 17.02 19.18 -15.73
C THR A 429 17.78 18.94 -17.04
N ASN A 430 17.26 19.48 -18.15
CA ASN A 430 17.80 19.29 -19.51
C ASN A 430 18.01 17.82 -19.92
N GLY A 431 17.20 16.91 -19.37
CA GLY A 431 17.26 15.47 -19.64
C GLY A 431 18.24 14.71 -18.75
N GLU A 432 18.94 15.37 -17.83
CA GLU A 432 19.76 14.73 -16.80
C GLU A 432 18.98 14.63 -15.49
N ASP A 433 18.95 13.43 -14.91
CA ASP A 433 18.68 13.23 -13.49
C ASP A 433 19.74 14.03 -12.72
N ALA A 434 19.27 15.04 -11.98
CA ALA A 434 20.10 16.05 -11.34
C ALA A 434 19.83 16.10 -9.84
N ASP A 435 19.61 14.95 -9.21
CA ASP A 435 19.38 14.80 -7.78
C ASP A 435 20.52 15.31 -6.91
N SER A 436 21.73 15.30 -7.46
CA SER A 436 22.94 15.68 -6.75
C SER A 436 23.51 17.00 -7.27
N ALA A 437 23.80 17.92 -6.34
CA ALA A 437 24.52 19.14 -6.68
C ALA A 437 25.93 18.84 -7.26
N PRO A 438 26.42 19.64 -8.22
CA PRO A 438 25.79 20.85 -8.74
C PRO A 438 24.72 20.63 -9.83
N GLY A 439 24.50 19.39 -10.29
CA GLY A 439 23.73 19.12 -11.51
C GLY A 439 24.49 19.56 -12.79
N PRO A 440 23.80 19.66 -13.94
CA PRO A 440 24.38 20.17 -15.17
C PRO A 440 24.90 21.61 -15.01
N ILE A 441 26.00 21.92 -15.69
CA ILE A 441 26.60 23.25 -15.71
C ILE A 441 26.12 23.97 -16.97
N LEU A 442 25.47 25.12 -16.80
CA LEU A 442 24.80 25.87 -17.86
C LEU A 442 25.35 27.29 -17.92
N ASN A 443 25.48 27.89 -19.10
CA ASN A 443 25.85 29.32 -19.16
C ASN A 443 24.68 30.17 -18.66
N LEU A 444 25.00 31.37 -18.15
CA LEU A 444 24.00 32.36 -17.80
C LEU A 444 23.03 32.59 -18.97
N SER A 445 21.73 32.52 -18.69
CA SER A 445 20.64 32.66 -19.66
C SER A 445 20.43 31.49 -20.63
N ASP A 446 21.17 30.38 -20.51
CA ASP A 446 20.85 29.16 -21.26
C ASP A 446 19.42 28.68 -20.94
N ASN A 447 18.74 28.12 -21.93
CA ASN A 447 17.40 27.56 -21.72
C ASN A 447 17.47 26.32 -20.82
N VAL A 448 16.62 26.30 -19.80
CA VAL A 448 16.47 25.19 -18.85
C VAL A 448 15.12 24.54 -19.11
N THR A 449 15.11 23.22 -19.29
CA THR A 449 13.89 22.41 -19.38
C THR A 449 13.85 21.47 -18.19
N TRP A 450 12.82 21.60 -17.35
CA TRP A 450 12.53 20.65 -16.30
C TRP A 450 11.48 19.65 -16.79
N THR A 451 11.77 18.37 -16.62
CA THR A 451 10.84 17.27 -16.91
C THR A 451 10.42 16.64 -15.60
N TYR A 452 9.12 16.38 -15.43
CA TYR A 452 8.53 15.78 -14.25
C TYR A 452 7.81 14.51 -14.69
N VAL A 453 8.30 13.35 -14.28
CA VAL A 453 7.67 12.05 -14.57
C VAL A 453 7.02 11.57 -13.29
N VAL A 454 5.69 11.50 -13.27
CA VAL A 454 4.93 11.05 -12.10
C VAL A 454 4.33 9.69 -12.40
N ASN A 455 4.59 8.72 -11.54
CA ASN A 455 4.21 7.34 -11.70
C ASN A 455 3.37 6.88 -10.51
N ASN A 456 2.22 6.26 -10.77
CA ASN A 456 1.48 5.52 -9.76
C ASN A 456 2.07 4.12 -9.65
N THR A 457 3.01 3.94 -8.73
CA THR A 457 3.67 2.66 -8.42
C THR A 457 2.77 1.73 -7.59
N GLY A 458 1.60 2.20 -7.14
CA GLY A 458 0.54 1.41 -6.52
C GLY A 458 -0.27 0.56 -7.51
N ASN A 459 -1.14 -0.30 -6.96
CA ASN A 459 -2.00 -1.19 -7.75
C ASN A 459 -3.49 -0.78 -7.80
N VAL A 460 -3.80 0.44 -7.35
CA VAL A 460 -5.13 1.06 -7.46
C VAL A 460 -5.02 2.44 -8.09
N ASN A 461 -6.11 2.94 -8.66
CA ASN A 461 -6.11 4.25 -9.32
C ASN A 461 -6.03 5.37 -8.29
N LEU A 462 -5.13 6.32 -8.48
CA LEU A 462 -5.04 7.55 -7.69
C LEU A 462 -5.86 8.65 -8.36
N THR A 463 -6.65 9.38 -7.56
CA THR A 463 -7.35 10.60 -7.97
C THR A 463 -6.73 11.81 -7.32
N ASP A 464 -7.14 13.01 -7.76
CA ASP A 464 -6.66 14.28 -7.22
C ASP A 464 -5.14 14.36 -7.16
N VAL A 465 -4.49 13.87 -8.22
CA VAL A 465 -3.03 13.90 -8.31
C VAL A 465 -2.59 15.32 -8.69
N TYR A 466 -1.77 15.94 -7.86
CA TYR A 466 -1.15 17.24 -8.13
C TYR A 466 0.38 17.11 -8.17
N VAL A 467 0.99 17.84 -9.09
CA VAL A 467 2.44 17.98 -9.21
C VAL A 467 2.78 19.43 -8.95
N VAL A 468 3.55 19.70 -7.90
CA VAL A 468 3.90 21.05 -7.44
C VAL A 468 5.40 21.16 -7.31
N ASP A 469 5.96 22.21 -7.88
CA ASP A 469 7.35 22.59 -7.75
C ASP A 469 7.46 23.73 -6.73
N ASP A 470 8.40 23.66 -5.80
CA ASP A 470 8.51 24.63 -4.71
C ASP A 470 8.93 26.04 -5.17
N ILE A 471 9.53 26.17 -6.36
CA ILE A 471 9.89 27.45 -6.97
C ILE A 471 8.90 27.83 -8.09
N ILE A 472 8.55 26.89 -8.97
CA ILE A 472 7.72 27.18 -10.16
C ILE A 472 6.22 27.19 -9.81
N GLY A 473 5.82 26.51 -8.74
CA GLY A 473 4.43 26.35 -8.33
C GLY A 473 3.74 25.16 -9.01
N LEU A 474 2.44 25.28 -9.30
CA LEU A 474 1.64 24.17 -9.83
C LEU A 474 2.07 23.76 -11.25
N ILE A 475 2.51 22.51 -11.39
CA ILE A 475 2.92 21.90 -12.65
C ILE A 475 1.76 21.19 -13.35
N ALA A 476 1.00 20.39 -12.61
CA ALA A 476 -0.16 19.68 -13.12
C ALA A 476 -1.14 19.35 -11.98
N GLY A 477 -2.40 19.09 -12.32
CA GLY A 477 -3.42 18.63 -11.39
C GLY A 477 -4.70 19.48 -11.39
N PRO A 478 -5.85 18.90 -10.97
CA PRO A 478 -6.00 17.49 -10.60
C PRO A 478 -5.99 16.58 -11.83
N ILE A 479 -5.24 15.48 -11.76
CA ILE A 479 -5.27 14.39 -12.74
C ILE A 479 -5.63 13.07 -12.06
N THR A 480 -5.99 12.07 -12.85
CA THR A 480 -6.12 10.68 -12.41
C THR A 480 -4.95 9.89 -12.98
N LEU A 481 -4.35 9.02 -12.17
CA LEU A 481 -3.37 8.04 -12.62
C LEU A 481 -3.90 6.65 -12.33
N GLY A 482 -4.12 5.85 -13.37
CA GLY A 482 -4.42 4.43 -13.23
C GLY A 482 -3.30 3.67 -12.53
N ALA A 483 -3.61 2.48 -12.02
CA ALA A 483 -2.61 1.59 -11.44
C ALA A 483 -1.46 1.31 -12.43
N GLY A 484 -0.21 1.59 -12.04
CA GLY A 484 0.97 1.44 -12.88
C GLY A 484 1.12 2.46 -14.02
N GLU A 485 0.23 3.45 -14.10
CA GLU A 485 0.32 4.51 -15.13
C GLU A 485 1.28 5.62 -14.70
N ASN A 486 1.92 6.24 -15.70
CA ASN A 486 2.71 7.44 -15.51
C ASN A 486 2.26 8.57 -16.44
N GLN A 487 2.60 9.80 -16.07
CA GLN A 487 2.47 10.98 -16.91
C GLN A 487 3.72 11.85 -16.81
N THR A 488 4.04 12.53 -17.91
CA THR A 488 5.19 13.42 -18.01
C THR A 488 4.75 14.85 -18.26
N PHE A 489 5.31 15.79 -17.51
CA PHE A 489 5.09 17.22 -17.66
C PHE A 489 6.41 17.94 -17.89
N ASN A 490 6.37 19.06 -18.60
CA ASN A 490 7.55 19.89 -18.87
C ASN A 490 7.31 21.34 -18.43
N ARG A 491 8.38 22.00 -18.00
CA ARG A 491 8.47 23.46 -17.83
C ARG A 491 9.79 23.97 -18.36
N THR A 492 9.80 25.22 -18.81
CA THR A 492 11.00 25.88 -19.34
C THR A 492 11.29 27.17 -18.60
N GLY A 493 12.56 27.52 -18.48
CA GLY A 493 13.06 28.76 -17.90
C GLY A 493 14.46 29.08 -18.42
N THR A 494 15.16 29.99 -17.74
CA THR A 494 16.53 30.37 -18.08
C THR A 494 17.45 30.20 -16.87
N ALA A 495 18.68 29.74 -17.10
CA ALA A 495 19.65 29.50 -16.05
C ALA A 495 20.05 30.82 -15.37
N VAL A 496 20.03 30.83 -14.03
CA VAL A 496 20.50 31.95 -13.21
C VAL A 496 21.90 31.67 -12.67
N LEU A 497 22.65 32.73 -12.33
CA LEU A 497 24.02 32.58 -11.80
C LEU A 497 24.06 31.78 -10.50
N GLY A 498 25.05 30.88 -10.40
CA GLY A 498 25.35 30.11 -9.22
C GLY A 498 24.55 28.81 -9.09
N ARG A 499 24.49 28.28 -7.86
CA ARG A 499 23.77 27.04 -7.57
C ARG A 499 22.27 27.27 -7.61
N TYR A 500 21.57 26.42 -8.36
CA TYR A 500 20.13 26.32 -8.37
C TYR A 500 19.70 24.96 -7.83
N GLN A 501 18.61 24.94 -7.06
CA GLN A 501 17.93 23.74 -6.60
C GLN A 501 16.43 24.04 -6.49
N ASN A 502 15.61 23.08 -6.90
CA ASN A 502 14.19 23.05 -6.57
C ASN A 502 13.72 21.61 -6.36
N ASN A 503 12.61 21.44 -5.63
CA ASN A 503 11.99 20.16 -5.36
C ASN A 503 10.63 20.10 -6.04
N ALA A 504 10.32 18.97 -6.67
CA ALA A 504 8.97 18.67 -7.12
C ALA A 504 8.32 17.65 -6.21
N THR A 505 7.08 17.90 -5.82
CA THR A 505 6.25 17.00 -5.03
C THR A 505 5.09 16.53 -5.88
N ALA A 506 4.89 15.23 -5.98
CA ALA A 506 3.64 14.63 -6.43
C ALA A 506 2.82 14.20 -5.21
N ASN A 507 1.55 14.57 -5.16
CA ASN A 507 0.58 13.99 -4.22
C ASN A 507 -0.53 13.29 -4.99
N GLY A 508 -1.18 12.31 -4.38
CA GLY A 508 -2.33 11.62 -4.93
C GLY A 508 -3.19 11.04 -3.82
N THR A 509 -4.47 10.81 -4.10
CA THR A 509 -5.43 10.33 -3.11
C THR A 509 -6.15 9.07 -3.57
N TYR A 510 -6.42 8.15 -2.63
CA TYR A 510 -7.32 7.02 -2.80
C TYR A 510 -8.24 6.91 -1.59
N ASN A 511 -9.57 7.01 -1.80
CA ASN A 511 -10.59 6.96 -0.73
C ASN A 511 -10.25 7.83 0.51
N GLY A 512 -9.69 9.03 0.27
CA GLY A 512 -9.29 9.97 1.32
C GLY A 512 -7.94 9.69 1.99
N THR A 513 -7.23 8.63 1.60
CA THR A 513 -5.84 8.38 2.01
C THR A 513 -4.89 9.00 0.99
N GLU A 514 -3.95 9.82 1.47
CA GLU A 514 -2.96 10.50 0.62
C GLU A 514 -1.67 9.69 0.51
N VAL A 515 -1.06 9.74 -0.68
CA VAL A 515 0.33 9.35 -0.93
C VAL A 515 1.08 10.54 -1.50
N MET A 516 2.36 10.65 -1.17
CA MET A 516 3.20 11.71 -1.71
C MET A 516 4.60 11.18 -1.97
N ASP A 517 5.26 11.81 -2.92
CA ASP A 517 6.68 11.66 -3.16
C ASP A 517 7.30 13.00 -3.57
N THR A 518 8.60 13.17 -3.36
CA THR A 518 9.30 14.42 -3.62
C THR A 518 10.71 14.19 -4.14
N ASP A 519 11.05 14.91 -5.20
CA ASP A 519 12.29 14.71 -5.94
C ASP A 519 13.02 16.05 -6.24
N PRO A 520 14.31 16.18 -5.90
CA PRO A 520 15.09 17.39 -6.09
C PRO A 520 15.73 17.47 -7.48
N SER A 521 15.99 18.67 -7.98
CA SER A 521 16.80 18.85 -9.18
C SER A 521 17.72 20.06 -9.04
N HIS A 522 18.94 19.93 -9.56
CA HIS A 522 19.99 20.94 -9.44
C HIS A 522 20.51 21.40 -10.80
N TYR A 523 21.06 22.61 -10.86
CA TYR A 523 22.02 23.00 -11.90
C TYR A 523 22.96 24.08 -11.34
N PHE A 524 24.06 24.36 -12.05
CA PHE A 524 24.92 25.51 -11.76
C PHE A 524 25.03 26.44 -12.97
N GLY A 525 24.53 27.66 -12.83
CA GLY A 525 24.67 28.69 -13.85
C GLY A 525 26.03 29.37 -13.78
N MET A 526 26.84 29.20 -14.82
CA MET A 526 28.19 29.76 -14.92
C MET A 526 28.25 31.02 -15.78
N ILE A 527 29.26 31.84 -15.49
CA ILE A 527 29.74 32.92 -16.34
C ILE A 527 31.27 32.85 -16.38
N LEU A 528 31.80 32.90 -17.60
CA LEU A 528 33.24 32.93 -17.84
C LEU A 528 33.64 34.38 -18.11
N SER A 529 34.63 34.88 -17.39
CA SER A 529 35.19 36.21 -17.62
C SER A 529 36.57 36.27 -16.97
N ILE A 530 37.51 36.92 -17.66
CA ILE A 530 38.84 37.23 -17.16
C ILE A 530 39.07 38.71 -17.43
N ASP A 531 39.87 39.34 -16.58
CA ASP A 531 40.18 40.76 -16.59
C ASP A 531 41.69 40.91 -16.33
N ILE A 532 42.37 41.78 -17.06
CA ILE A 532 43.79 42.08 -16.90
C ILE A 532 43.98 43.59 -16.82
N GLU A 533 44.76 44.03 -15.84
CA GLU A 533 45.11 45.44 -15.64
C GLU A 533 46.64 45.57 -15.57
N LYS A 534 47.20 46.55 -16.28
CA LYS A 534 48.63 46.79 -16.40
C LYS A 534 49.01 48.24 -16.08
N SER A 535 49.67 48.40 -14.94
CA SER A 535 50.23 49.70 -14.55
C SER A 535 51.74 49.80 -14.81
N THR A 536 52.19 51.02 -15.11
CA THR A 536 53.60 51.39 -15.24
C THR A 536 54.00 52.30 -14.07
N ASN A 537 54.99 51.87 -13.27
CA ASN A 537 55.44 52.56 -12.04
C ASN A 537 54.32 52.89 -11.04
N GLY A 538 53.27 52.07 -11.02
CA GLY A 538 52.11 52.24 -10.12
C GLY A 538 51.01 53.14 -10.68
N GLU A 539 51.17 53.67 -11.89
CA GLU A 539 50.12 54.40 -12.61
C GLU A 539 49.47 53.49 -13.64
N ASP A 540 48.14 53.45 -13.63
CA ASP A 540 47.33 53.04 -14.78
C ASP A 540 47.67 54.03 -15.92
N ALA A 541 48.23 53.47 -16.99
CA ALA A 541 48.86 54.24 -18.07
C ALA A 541 48.26 53.87 -19.43
N ASP A 542 46.94 53.66 -19.46
CA ASP A 542 46.17 53.32 -20.66
C ASP A 542 46.28 54.34 -21.79
N SER A 543 46.58 55.59 -21.45
CA SER A 543 46.65 56.70 -22.38
C SER A 543 48.06 57.29 -22.48
N ALA A 544 48.50 57.55 -23.71
CA ALA A 544 49.73 58.29 -23.96
C ALA A 544 49.65 59.72 -23.36
N PRO A 545 50.76 60.28 -22.84
CA PRO A 545 52.11 59.69 -22.87
C PRO A 545 52.40 58.65 -21.79
N GLY A 546 51.51 58.47 -20.80
CA GLY A 546 51.82 57.74 -19.56
C GLY A 546 52.80 58.53 -18.65
N PRO A 547 53.36 57.90 -17.61
CA PRO A 547 54.36 58.53 -16.75
C PRO A 547 55.60 58.98 -17.54
N ILE A 548 56.15 60.14 -17.17
CA ILE A 548 57.37 60.68 -17.78
C ILE A 548 58.58 60.21 -16.97
N LEU A 549 59.51 59.50 -17.60
CA LEU A 549 60.66 58.87 -16.96
C LEU A 549 61.97 59.38 -17.57
N ASN A 550 63.03 59.55 -16.79
CA ASN A 550 64.33 59.87 -17.38
C ASN A 550 64.93 58.63 -18.05
N LEU A 551 65.74 58.85 -19.09
CA LEU A 551 66.45 57.79 -19.77
C LEU A 551 67.24 56.92 -18.77
N SER A 552 67.06 55.60 -18.84
CA SER A 552 67.63 54.61 -17.92
C SER A 552 67.02 54.55 -16.52
N ASP A 553 65.97 55.33 -16.22
CA ASP A 553 65.19 55.13 -14.99
C ASP A 553 64.61 53.71 -14.97
N ASN A 554 64.50 53.12 -13.77
CA ASN A 554 63.87 51.82 -13.62
C ASN A 554 62.37 51.93 -13.90
N VAL A 555 61.88 51.07 -14.78
CA VAL A 555 60.45 50.91 -15.09
C VAL A 555 59.99 49.63 -14.42
N THR A 556 58.86 49.70 -13.72
CA THR A 556 58.19 48.53 -13.14
C THR A 556 56.81 48.40 -13.77
N TRP A 557 56.57 47.29 -14.46
CA TRP A 557 55.24 46.93 -14.93
C TRP A 557 54.59 45.97 -13.93
N THR A 558 53.37 46.28 -13.53
CA THR A 558 52.57 45.45 -12.64
C THR A 558 51.37 44.95 -13.41
N TYR A 559 51.18 43.63 -13.43
CA TYR A 559 50.10 42.94 -14.12
C TYR A 559 49.17 42.33 -13.08
N VAL A 560 47.90 42.73 -13.05
CA VAL A 560 46.88 42.17 -12.16
C VAL A 560 45.88 41.42 -13.01
N VAL A 561 45.93 40.09 -12.99
CA VAL A 561 44.94 39.24 -13.67
C VAL A 561 43.89 38.80 -12.66
N ASN A 562 42.62 38.95 -13.03
CA ASN A 562 41.47 38.63 -12.19
C ASN A 562 40.50 37.71 -12.95
N ASN A 563 40.09 36.62 -12.31
CA ASN A 563 38.98 35.81 -12.79
C ASN A 563 37.67 36.40 -12.28
N THR A 564 37.07 37.28 -13.08
CA THR A 564 35.78 37.93 -12.79
C THR A 564 34.58 37.00 -13.02
N GLY A 565 34.81 35.79 -13.55
CA GLY A 565 33.82 34.72 -13.64
C GLY A 565 33.55 34.00 -12.31
N ASN A 566 32.56 33.09 -12.31
CA ASN A 566 32.14 32.34 -11.13
C ASN A 566 32.57 30.85 -11.13
N VAL A 567 33.45 30.47 -12.06
CA VAL A 567 34.08 29.13 -12.13
C VAL A 567 35.59 29.28 -12.24
N ASN A 568 36.33 28.23 -11.85
CA ASN A 568 37.79 28.26 -11.89
C ASN A 568 38.29 28.22 -13.34
N LEU A 569 39.16 29.14 -13.72
CA LEU A 569 39.85 29.12 -15.01
C LEU A 569 41.17 28.34 -14.89
N THR A 570 41.42 27.46 -15.85
CA THR A 570 42.69 26.74 -16.04
C THR A 570 43.44 27.29 -17.24
N ASP A 571 44.71 26.91 -17.38
CA ASP A 571 45.57 27.33 -18.49
C ASP A 571 45.55 28.86 -18.66
N VAL A 572 45.63 29.57 -17.53
CA VAL A 572 45.71 31.03 -17.56
C VAL A 572 47.13 31.44 -17.92
N TYR A 573 47.25 32.27 -18.96
CA TYR A 573 48.52 32.84 -19.42
C TYR A 573 48.40 34.36 -19.49
N VAL A 574 49.41 35.06 -18.99
CA VAL A 574 49.60 36.51 -19.17
C VAL A 574 50.80 36.70 -20.08
N VAL A 575 50.58 37.29 -21.26
CA VAL A 575 51.61 37.50 -22.28
C VAL A 575 51.64 38.96 -22.64
N ASP A 576 52.81 39.55 -22.49
CA ASP A 576 53.12 40.92 -22.86
C ASP A 576 53.73 40.94 -24.27
N ASP A 577 53.31 41.87 -25.12
CA ASP A 577 53.69 41.86 -26.54
C ASP A 577 55.17 42.18 -26.79
N ILE A 578 55.83 42.86 -25.85
CA ILE A 578 57.25 43.21 -25.91
C ILE A 578 58.10 42.32 -25.01
N ILE A 579 57.67 42.06 -23.77
CA ILE A 579 58.41 41.28 -22.77
C ILE A 579 58.22 39.77 -22.99
N GLY A 580 57.12 39.36 -23.63
CA GLY A 580 56.75 37.97 -23.84
C GLY A 580 55.98 37.39 -22.65
N LEU A 581 56.19 36.10 -22.37
CA LEU A 581 55.44 35.38 -21.33
C LEU A 581 55.74 35.94 -19.91
N ILE A 582 54.72 36.48 -19.25
CA ILE A 582 54.79 36.95 -17.87
C ILE A 582 54.52 35.80 -16.90
N VAL A 583 53.46 35.03 -17.14
CA VAL A 583 53.14 33.86 -16.33
C VAL A 583 52.26 32.90 -17.12
N GLY A 584 52.31 31.62 -16.78
CA GLY A 584 51.38 30.60 -17.25
C GLY A 584 52.06 29.26 -17.57
N PRO A 585 51.31 28.14 -17.54
CA PRO A 585 49.90 28.04 -17.15
C PRO A 585 49.72 28.18 -15.63
N ILE A 586 48.74 28.98 -15.20
CA ILE A 586 48.25 29.00 -13.82
C ILE A 586 46.76 28.66 -13.77
N THR A 587 46.26 28.37 -12.57
CA THR A 587 44.83 28.26 -12.28
C THR A 587 44.41 29.47 -11.47
N LEU A 588 43.29 30.09 -11.82
CA LEU A 588 42.64 31.14 -11.03
C LEU A 588 41.28 30.63 -10.56
N GLY A 589 41.09 30.57 -9.25
CA GLY A 589 39.79 30.31 -8.65
C GLY A 589 38.76 31.37 -9.05
N ALA A 590 37.47 31.05 -8.93
CA ALA A 590 36.40 32.02 -9.13
C ALA A 590 36.58 33.26 -8.22
N GLY A 591 36.60 34.46 -8.80
CA GLY A 591 36.84 35.72 -8.09
C GLY A 591 38.26 35.92 -7.56
N GLU A 592 39.21 35.02 -7.89
CA GLU A 592 40.61 35.15 -7.51
C GLU A 592 41.35 36.12 -8.44
N ASN A 593 42.31 36.86 -7.89
CA ASN A 593 43.27 37.63 -8.66
C ASN A 593 44.71 37.24 -8.30
N GLN A 594 45.63 37.48 -9.23
CA GLN A 594 47.06 37.37 -8.99
C GLN A 594 47.80 38.55 -9.61
N THR A 595 48.88 38.97 -8.94
CA THR A 595 49.70 40.10 -9.34
C THR A 595 51.11 39.65 -9.68
N PHE A 596 51.62 40.12 -10.81
CA PHE A 596 52.97 39.84 -11.29
C PHE A 596 53.70 41.14 -11.60
N ASN A 597 55.01 41.18 -11.32
CA ASN A 597 55.83 42.35 -11.61
C ASN A 597 56.93 41.99 -12.61
N ARG A 598 57.28 42.96 -13.46
CA ARG A 598 58.49 42.96 -14.30
C ARG A 598 59.18 44.30 -14.20
N THR A 599 60.49 44.30 -14.37
CA THR A 599 61.30 45.52 -14.36
C THR A 599 62.10 45.65 -15.64
N GLY A 600 62.30 46.89 -16.08
CA GLY A 600 63.12 47.26 -17.23
C GLY A 600 63.72 48.65 -17.04
N THR A 601 64.31 49.20 -18.09
CA THR A 601 64.86 50.55 -18.09
C THR A 601 64.15 51.41 -19.13
N ALA A 602 63.82 52.65 -18.78
CA ALA A 602 63.12 53.56 -19.67
C ALA A 602 63.99 53.86 -20.89
N VAL A 603 63.41 53.71 -22.08
CA VAL A 603 64.04 54.10 -23.35
C VAL A 603 63.58 55.48 -23.78
N LEU A 604 64.38 56.17 -24.59
CA LEU A 604 64.02 57.50 -25.09
C LEU A 604 62.78 57.44 -25.99
N GLY A 605 61.85 58.38 -25.81
CA GLY A 605 60.64 58.51 -26.62
C GLY A 605 59.41 57.83 -26.03
N GLN A 606 58.31 57.86 -26.80
CA GLN A 606 57.05 57.23 -26.40
C GLN A 606 57.20 55.70 -26.42
N TYR A 607 56.91 55.08 -25.28
CA TYR A 607 56.79 53.65 -25.13
C TYR A 607 55.31 53.27 -25.02
N GLN A 608 54.97 52.14 -25.64
CA GLN A 608 53.65 51.52 -25.60
C GLN A 608 53.85 50.01 -25.54
N ASN A 609 53.03 49.31 -24.76
CA ASN A 609 53.10 47.86 -24.65
C ASN A 609 51.75 47.29 -24.21
N ASN A 610 51.22 46.33 -24.97
CA ASN A 610 49.97 45.65 -24.70
C ASN A 610 50.19 44.30 -24.01
N VAL A 611 49.36 43.99 -23.00
CA VAL A 611 49.27 42.66 -22.39
C VAL A 611 47.98 41.98 -22.81
N ILE A 612 48.03 40.66 -22.98
CA ILE A 612 46.86 39.80 -23.10
C ILE A 612 46.87 38.77 -21.97
N SER A 613 45.72 38.57 -21.35
CA SER A 613 45.46 37.43 -20.48
C SER A 613 44.46 36.51 -21.15
N ASN A 614 44.77 35.21 -21.22
CA ASN A 614 43.85 34.18 -21.69
C ASN A 614 43.61 33.18 -20.56
N GLY A 615 42.41 32.61 -20.47
CA GLY A 615 42.07 31.52 -19.56
C GLY A 615 41.05 30.57 -20.19
N THR A 616 40.97 29.35 -19.68
CA THR A 616 40.08 28.32 -20.26
C THR A 616 39.22 27.65 -19.20
N TYR A 617 38.02 27.24 -19.61
CA TYR A 617 37.15 26.36 -18.83
C TYR A 617 36.51 25.34 -19.74
N ASN A 618 36.75 24.05 -19.51
CA ASN A 618 36.23 22.94 -20.31
C ASN A 618 36.40 23.13 -21.84
N GLY A 619 37.52 23.73 -22.26
CA GLY A 619 37.83 23.99 -23.67
C GLY A 619 37.25 25.29 -24.26
N THR A 620 36.45 26.03 -23.49
CA THR A 620 36.01 27.39 -23.85
C THR A 620 37.05 28.41 -23.37
N GLU A 621 37.50 29.28 -24.26
CA GLU A 621 38.49 30.32 -23.94
C GLU A 621 37.80 31.65 -23.58
N VAL A 622 38.40 32.37 -22.63
CA VAL A 622 38.14 33.79 -22.35
C VAL A 622 39.45 34.54 -22.38
N ASN A 623 39.40 35.80 -22.82
CA ASN A 623 40.57 36.65 -22.87
C ASN A 623 40.22 38.09 -22.56
N ASP A 624 41.25 38.82 -22.18
CA ASP A 624 41.20 40.26 -21.98
C ASP A 624 42.57 40.88 -22.30
N THR A 625 42.60 42.15 -22.64
CA THR A 625 43.82 42.86 -23.02
C THR A 625 43.87 44.23 -22.40
N ASP A 626 45.07 44.65 -22.03
CA ASP A 626 45.29 45.96 -21.43
C ASP A 626 46.56 46.64 -21.92
N LEU A 627 46.52 47.96 -22.07
CA LEU A 627 47.54 48.75 -22.77
C LEU A 627 48.24 49.68 -21.80
N SER A 628 49.56 49.77 -21.85
CA SER A 628 50.30 50.69 -20.95
C SER A 628 51.35 51.52 -21.70
N HIS A 629 51.50 52.77 -21.29
CA HIS A 629 52.40 53.77 -21.89
C HIS A 629 53.43 54.33 -20.89
N TYR A 630 54.54 54.86 -21.40
CA TYR A 630 55.36 55.87 -20.70
C TYR A 630 56.12 56.72 -21.72
N LEU A 631 56.63 57.89 -21.31
CA LEU A 631 57.49 58.74 -22.15
C LEU A 631 58.87 58.89 -21.52
N GLY A 632 59.90 58.34 -22.17
CA GLY A 632 61.29 58.50 -21.73
C GLY A 632 61.93 59.79 -22.25
N ILE A 633 62.54 60.60 -21.38
CA ILE A 633 63.16 61.89 -21.69
C ILE A 633 64.62 61.98 -21.19
N ILE A 634 65.39 62.95 -21.67
CA ILE A 634 66.72 63.30 -21.11
C ILE A 634 66.62 64.68 -20.47
N ARG A 635 66.77 64.78 -19.14
CA ARG A 635 66.94 66.09 -18.49
C ARG A 635 68.43 66.49 -18.52
N THR A 636 68.77 67.62 -19.13
CA THR A 636 70.15 68.14 -19.17
C THR A 636 70.50 68.88 -17.88
N ASN A 637 71.67 68.61 -17.30
CA ASN A 637 72.21 69.40 -16.18
C ASN A 637 72.60 70.81 -16.66
N ALA A 638 72.41 71.85 -15.84
CA ALA A 638 72.89 73.20 -16.15
C ALA A 638 73.94 73.70 -15.13
N THR A 639 74.74 74.69 -15.54
CA THR A 639 75.54 75.54 -14.67
C THR A 639 74.94 76.94 -14.71
N VAL A 640 74.36 77.38 -13.60
CA VAL A 640 73.59 78.63 -13.51
C VAL A 640 74.34 79.64 -12.64
N VAL A 641 74.61 80.82 -13.17
CA VAL A 641 75.20 81.94 -12.43
C VAL A 641 74.13 83.02 -12.25
N PHE A 642 73.70 83.25 -11.03
CA PHE A 642 72.83 84.38 -10.69
C PHE A 642 73.69 85.62 -10.48
N ALA A 643 73.68 86.54 -11.43
CA ALA A 643 74.40 87.80 -11.38
C ALA A 643 73.49 88.89 -10.83
N LEU A 644 73.68 89.27 -9.57
CA LEU A 644 72.81 90.18 -8.83
C LEU A 644 73.47 91.55 -8.69
N ASP A 645 72.86 92.58 -9.26
CA ASP A 645 73.31 93.96 -9.10
C ASP A 645 73.15 94.39 -7.64
N THR A 646 74.24 94.77 -6.99
CA THR A 646 74.28 95.28 -5.60
C THR A 646 74.69 96.75 -5.54
N SER A 647 74.44 97.52 -6.60
CA SER A 647 74.58 98.98 -6.58
C SER A 647 73.62 99.64 -5.58
N GLY A 648 73.91 100.87 -5.16
CA GLY A 648 73.08 101.61 -4.20
C GLY A 648 71.63 101.79 -4.64
N SER A 649 71.40 101.87 -5.94
CA SER A 649 70.07 101.91 -6.56
C SER A 649 69.23 100.64 -6.34
N MET A 650 69.87 99.49 -6.13
CA MET A 650 69.18 98.21 -5.92
C MET A 650 68.67 98.05 -4.49
N LYS A 651 69.18 98.84 -3.53
CA LYS A 651 68.79 98.80 -2.12
C LYS A 651 67.28 98.89 -1.91
N LYS A 652 66.60 99.75 -2.69
CA LYS A 652 65.14 99.94 -2.62
C LYS A 652 64.33 98.75 -3.14
N TYR A 653 64.93 97.88 -3.96
CA TYR A 653 64.27 96.72 -4.55
C TYR A 653 64.44 95.46 -3.70
N TYR A 654 65.55 95.29 -2.97
CA TYR A 654 65.82 94.12 -2.14
C TYR A 654 65.13 94.10 -0.76
N HIS A 655 64.01 94.80 -0.61
CA HIS A 655 63.20 94.73 0.61
C HIS A 655 62.18 93.59 0.52
N LEU A 656 62.64 92.39 0.87
CA LEU A 656 61.83 91.16 0.84
C LEU A 656 60.85 91.09 2.03
N ALA A 657 59.66 90.53 1.78
CA ALA A 657 58.74 90.13 2.84
C ALA A 657 59.28 88.88 3.58
N PRO A 658 58.81 88.57 4.81
CA PRO A 658 59.20 87.36 5.49
C PRO A 658 58.95 86.11 4.63
N ASN A 659 59.94 85.22 4.55
CA ASN A 659 59.95 83.96 3.76
C ASN A 659 60.01 84.14 2.23
N GLU A 660 60.03 85.37 1.71
CA GLU A 660 60.06 85.63 0.26
C GLU A 660 61.33 85.08 -0.40
N SER A 661 62.48 85.13 0.30
CA SER A 661 63.75 84.55 -0.17
C SER A 661 63.68 83.03 -0.36
N ALA A 662 63.09 82.32 0.60
CA ALA A 662 62.86 80.88 0.50
C ALA A 662 61.90 80.53 -0.65
N GLU A 663 60.86 81.35 -0.86
CA GLU A 663 59.95 81.20 -2.00
C GLU A 663 60.63 81.47 -3.35
N ILE A 664 61.48 82.51 -3.45
CA ILE A 664 62.28 82.78 -4.66
C ILE A 664 63.20 81.58 -4.96
N VAL A 665 63.92 81.07 -3.95
CA VAL A 665 64.82 79.91 -4.12
C VAL A 665 64.06 78.64 -4.47
N SER A 666 62.85 78.45 -3.93
CA SER A 666 62.00 77.31 -4.32
C SER A 666 61.59 77.35 -5.80
N GLY A 667 61.48 78.55 -6.37
CA GLY A 667 61.26 78.76 -7.80
C GLY A 667 62.44 78.31 -8.66
N TRP A 668 63.60 78.04 -8.06
CA TRP A 668 64.78 77.52 -8.76
C TRP A 668 64.82 75.99 -8.80
N SER A 669 63.78 75.31 -8.30
CA SER A 669 63.66 73.84 -8.31
C SER A 669 63.78 73.21 -9.70
N ALA A 670 63.46 73.95 -10.77
CA ALA A 670 63.71 73.49 -12.14
C ALA A 670 65.21 73.23 -12.44
N PHE A 671 66.10 73.79 -11.63
CA PHE A 671 67.55 73.60 -11.67
C PHE A 671 68.06 72.70 -10.52
N GLU A 672 67.22 71.84 -9.93
CA GLU A 672 67.61 71.03 -8.76
C GLU A 672 68.86 70.15 -9.01
N ASN A 673 69.05 69.67 -10.23
CA ASN A 673 70.21 68.88 -10.63
C ASN A 673 71.39 69.72 -11.18
N SER A 674 71.30 71.04 -11.08
CA SER A 674 72.27 72.00 -11.64
C SER A 674 73.30 72.45 -10.60
N THR A 675 74.44 72.92 -11.11
CA THR A 675 75.44 73.65 -10.31
C THR A 675 75.12 75.14 -10.34
N VAL A 676 75.13 75.81 -9.18
CA VAL A 676 74.74 77.21 -9.03
C VAL A 676 75.87 78.04 -8.42
N SER A 677 76.06 79.25 -8.94
CA SER A 677 76.85 80.33 -8.34
C SER A 677 76.01 81.60 -8.20
N ILE A 678 76.27 82.40 -7.16
CA ILE A 678 75.73 83.76 -7.03
C ILE A 678 76.90 84.74 -7.09
N VAL A 679 76.86 85.64 -8.07
CA VAL A 679 77.84 86.72 -8.24
C VAL A 679 77.14 88.04 -7.99
N SER A 680 77.60 88.83 -7.03
CA SER A 680 77.15 90.22 -6.89
C SER A 680 78.04 91.17 -7.67
N TRP A 681 77.50 92.30 -8.11
CA TRP A 681 78.32 93.29 -8.81
C TRP A 681 77.81 94.74 -8.66
N ASP A 682 78.77 95.67 -8.71
CA ASP A 682 78.58 97.12 -8.77
C ASP A 682 79.59 97.77 -9.76
N HIS A 683 80.66 98.40 -9.27
CA HIS A 683 81.86 98.78 -10.00
C HIS A 683 82.89 97.64 -10.08
N ALA A 684 82.71 96.57 -9.29
CA ALA A 684 83.44 95.31 -9.37
C ALA A 684 82.51 94.12 -9.10
N SER A 685 82.93 92.89 -9.44
CA SER A 685 82.16 91.67 -9.18
C SER A 685 82.77 90.83 -8.06
N GLU A 686 81.93 90.23 -7.22
CA GLU A 686 82.32 89.32 -6.13
C GLU A 686 81.47 88.03 -6.16
N LEU A 687 82.10 86.88 -5.87
CA LEU A 687 81.41 85.59 -5.75
C LEU A 687 80.88 85.42 -4.33
N LEU A 688 79.55 85.37 -4.18
CA LEU A 688 78.88 85.20 -2.89
C LEU A 688 78.64 83.74 -2.54
N PHE A 689 78.43 82.90 -3.55
CA PHE A 689 78.15 81.48 -3.38
C PHE A 689 78.53 80.70 -4.63
N GLY A 690 78.89 79.43 -4.42
CA GLY A 690 79.14 78.48 -5.48
C GLY A 690 80.58 78.49 -5.99
N PRO A 691 80.88 77.67 -7.02
CA PRO A 691 79.96 76.70 -7.66
C PRO A 691 79.59 75.54 -6.72
N ALA A 692 78.29 75.30 -6.50
CA ALA A 692 77.81 74.20 -5.68
C ALA A 692 76.44 73.68 -6.17
N PRO A 693 76.04 72.43 -5.87
CA PRO A 693 74.69 71.94 -6.23
C PRO A 693 73.60 72.81 -5.62
N LEU A 694 72.54 73.10 -6.38
CA LEU A 694 71.36 73.79 -5.83
C LEU A 694 70.72 72.95 -4.73
N LYS A 695 70.50 71.66 -5.01
CA LYS A 695 69.92 70.70 -4.07
C LYS A 695 70.74 70.60 -2.80
N GLY A 696 70.10 70.85 -1.66
CA GLY A 696 70.71 70.81 -0.33
C GLY A 696 71.43 72.09 0.10
N ASN A 697 71.41 73.15 -0.71
CA ASN A 697 71.94 74.48 -0.35
C ASN A 697 70.86 75.58 -0.33
N GLU A 698 69.58 75.22 -0.41
CA GLU A 698 68.44 76.13 -0.56
C GLU A 698 68.38 77.16 0.58
N ASP A 699 68.53 76.71 1.83
CA ASP A 699 68.52 77.58 3.01
C ASP A 699 69.65 78.63 2.96
N ARG A 700 70.84 78.22 2.49
CA ARG A 700 72.00 79.12 2.37
C ARG A 700 71.83 80.13 1.23
N LEU A 701 71.20 79.72 0.13
CA LEU A 701 70.85 80.62 -0.96
C LEU A 701 69.81 81.65 -0.50
N ALA A 702 68.79 81.22 0.25
CA ALA A 702 67.77 82.11 0.80
C ALA A 702 68.38 83.14 1.77
N GLU A 703 69.31 82.71 2.64
CA GLU A 703 70.04 83.61 3.55
C GLU A 703 70.84 84.69 2.80
N ILE A 704 71.43 84.36 1.64
CA ILE A 704 72.13 85.36 0.82
C ILE A 704 71.14 86.37 0.25
N LEU A 705 69.99 85.92 -0.27
CA LEU A 705 68.96 86.81 -0.82
C LEU A 705 68.39 87.76 0.24
N ASP A 706 68.19 87.29 1.48
CA ASP A 706 67.71 88.12 2.60
C ASP A 706 68.66 89.29 2.92
N ASN A 707 69.96 89.09 2.72
CA ASN A 707 70.99 90.07 3.07
C ASN A 707 71.35 91.05 1.94
N LEU A 708 70.83 90.87 0.71
CA LEU A 708 71.20 91.69 -0.46
C LEU A 708 71.03 93.19 -0.23
N SER A 709 69.99 93.62 0.49
CA SER A 709 69.76 95.04 0.76
C SER A 709 70.86 95.68 1.63
N GLU A 710 71.49 94.91 2.51
CA GLU A 710 72.62 95.36 3.34
C GLU A 710 73.93 95.42 2.55
N MET A 711 74.02 94.61 1.49
CA MET A 711 75.19 94.56 0.60
C MET A 711 75.24 95.74 -0.38
N CYS A 712 74.13 96.47 -0.56
CA CYS A 712 74.08 97.60 -1.47
C CYS A 712 74.81 98.85 -0.94
N ILE A 713 75.74 99.38 -1.73
CA ILE A 713 76.57 100.56 -1.38
C ILE A 713 75.94 101.85 -1.91
N GLU A 714 75.61 102.81 -1.03
CA GLU A 714 74.70 103.95 -1.30
C GLU A 714 75.12 104.97 -2.40
N THR A 715 76.33 104.89 -2.97
CA THR A 715 76.84 105.93 -3.91
C THR A 715 77.38 105.42 -5.25
N ASP A 716 77.13 104.17 -5.64
CA ASP A 716 77.75 103.59 -6.84
C ASP A 716 76.83 103.49 -8.08
N LEU A 717 77.48 103.69 -9.23
CA LEU A 717 76.97 103.47 -10.59
C LEU A 717 76.96 101.96 -10.92
N THR A 718 75.97 101.55 -11.70
CA THR A 718 75.83 100.19 -12.23
C THR A 718 76.67 100.02 -13.52
N TYR A 719 77.72 99.17 -13.56
CA TYR A 719 78.49 98.82 -14.77
C TYR A 719 78.18 97.43 -15.36
N TYR A 720 77.39 97.36 -16.45
CA TYR A 720 76.96 96.06 -17.01
C TYR A 720 78.11 95.17 -17.48
N ASP A 721 79.19 95.75 -18.01
CA ASP A 721 80.36 94.97 -18.44
C ASP A 721 81.07 94.27 -17.27
N GLN A 722 81.10 94.86 -16.07
CA GLN A 722 81.71 94.26 -14.88
C GLN A 722 80.88 93.11 -14.34
N GLY A 723 79.56 93.29 -14.27
CA GLY A 723 78.66 92.20 -13.88
C GLY A 723 78.80 91.00 -14.80
N LEU A 724 78.78 91.24 -16.12
CA LEU A 724 78.87 90.15 -17.10
C LEU A 724 80.24 89.47 -17.05
N ASN A 725 81.33 90.24 -16.93
CA ASN A 725 82.68 89.69 -16.78
C ASN A 725 82.84 88.82 -15.52
N GLY A 726 82.29 89.27 -14.39
CA GLY A 726 82.30 88.53 -13.14
C GLY A 726 81.56 87.20 -13.26
N SER A 727 80.39 87.21 -13.89
CA SER A 727 79.63 85.99 -14.15
C SER A 727 80.35 85.04 -15.12
N LEU A 728 81.00 85.58 -16.14
CA LEU A 728 81.79 84.77 -17.08
C LEU A 728 83.04 84.17 -16.42
N ALA A 729 83.61 84.81 -15.39
CA ALA A 729 84.73 84.23 -14.65
C ALA A 729 84.38 82.85 -14.05
N GLU A 730 83.16 82.69 -13.54
CA GLU A 730 82.66 81.39 -13.03
C GLU A 730 82.54 80.33 -14.13
N LEU A 731 82.30 80.76 -15.37
CA LEU A 731 82.14 79.86 -16.52
C LEU A 731 83.46 79.59 -17.27
N ARG A 732 84.50 80.41 -17.02
CA ARG A 732 85.86 80.21 -17.55
C ARG A 732 86.60 79.10 -16.83
N ASP A 733 86.30 78.85 -15.55
CA ASP A 733 86.93 77.78 -14.78
C ASP A 733 86.31 76.42 -15.11
N PRO A 734 87.05 75.48 -15.75
CA PRO A 734 86.53 74.16 -16.08
C PRO A 734 86.17 73.32 -14.85
N ALA A 735 86.70 73.65 -13.66
CA ALA A 735 86.32 72.96 -12.42
C ALA A 735 84.90 73.34 -11.94
N SER A 736 84.41 74.51 -12.36
CA SER A 736 83.10 75.06 -11.99
C SER A 736 81.97 74.62 -12.93
N VAL A 737 82.31 74.02 -14.07
CA VAL A 737 81.37 73.62 -15.13
C VAL A 737 81.42 72.10 -15.36
N PRO A 738 80.44 71.33 -14.89
CA PRO A 738 80.36 69.90 -15.19
C PRO A 738 80.34 69.62 -16.71
N PRO A 739 80.89 68.47 -17.16
CA PRO A 739 80.85 68.10 -18.58
C PRO A 739 79.42 68.06 -19.12
N ASN A 740 79.22 68.61 -20.32
CA ASN A 740 77.92 68.66 -21.02
C ASN A 740 76.81 69.43 -20.26
N SER A 741 77.15 70.33 -19.34
CA SER A 741 76.14 71.22 -18.74
C SER A 741 75.84 72.43 -19.64
N SER A 742 74.57 72.80 -19.73
CA SER A 742 74.16 74.07 -20.34
C SER A 742 74.62 75.23 -19.45
N LYS A 743 75.24 76.27 -20.02
CA LYS A 743 75.74 77.41 -19.25
C LYS A 743 74.74 78.57 -19.29
N ILE A 744 74.41 79.12 -18.13
CA ILE A 744 73.37 80.12 -17.98
C ILE A 744 73.84 81.21 -17.05
N ILE A 745 73.59 82.46 -17.44
CA ILE A 745 73.68 83.60 -16.52
C ILE A 745 72.28 84.19 -16.40
N VAL A 746 71.78 84.29 -15.16
CA VAL A 746 70.58 85.07 -14.84
C VAL A 746 71.03 86.42 -14.32
N PHE A 747 70.93 87.44 -15.16
CA PHE A 747 71.50 88.76 -14.95
C PHE A 747 70.44 89.74 -14.48
N LEU A 748 70.43 90.08 -13.19
CA LEU A 748 69.39 90.86 -12.55
C LEU A 748 69.88 92.25 -12.17
N THR A 749 69.13 93.27 -12.58
CA THR A 749 69.39 94.69 -12.29
C THR A 749 68.07 95.46 -12.24
N GLY A 750 68.11 96.71 -11.80
CA GLY A 750 66.94 97.56 -11.64
C GLY A 750 67.15 98.96 -12.18
N TYR A 751 66.11 99.78 -12.08
CA TYR A 751 66.18 101.16 -12.56
C TYR A 751 67.14 102.02 -11.71
N SER A 752 68.26 102.42 -12.33
CA SER A 752 69.44 103.04 -11.71
C SER A 752 70.18 103.99 -12.65
N GLU A 753 71.13 104.77 -12.10
CA GLU A 753 72.19 105.36 -12.90
C GLU A 753 73.14 104.24 -13.35
N PHE A 754 73.33 104.10 -14.65
CA PHE A 754 74.06 102.97 -15.22
C PHE A 754 75.04 103.43 -16.32
N GLU A 755 76.10 102.64 -16.49
CA GLU A 755 76.95 102.64 -17.67
C GLU A 755 76.99 101.25 -18.29
N ALA A 756 76.95 101.17 -19.62
CA ALA A 756 77.16 99.90 -20.32
C ALA A 756 78.59 99.36 -20.08
N GLY A 757 79.57 100.26 -19.96
CA GLY A 757 80.99 99.94 -19.92
C GLY A 757 81.59 99.72 -21.31
N GLU A 758 82.88 100.05 -21.47
CA GLU A 758 83.54 100.02 -22.79
C GLU A 758 83.70 98.60 -23.35
N LYS A 759 83.61 97.57 -22.51
CA LYS A 759 83.83 96.16 -22.88
C LYS A 759 82.57 95.32 -22.97
N LEU A 760 81.38 95.92 -22.89
CA LEU A 760 80.13 95.16 -22.88
C LEU A 760 80.00 94.24 -24.11
N ASP A 761 80.33 94.75 -25.29
CA ASP A 761 80.23 93.98 -26.55
C ASP A 761 81.26 92.84 -26.65
N GLU A 762 82.43 93.02 -26.03
CA GLU A 762 83.46 91.98 -25.90
C GLU A 762 82.93 90.82 -25.05
N TYR A 763 82.34 91.12 -23.89
CA TYR A 763 81.83 90.10 -22.98
C TYR A 763 80.53 89.44 -23.47
N ILE A 764 79.66 90.15 -24.20
CA ILE A 764 78.51 89.53 -24.89
C ILE A 764 79.00 88.50 -25.91
N SER A 765 80.03 88.86 -26.70
CA SER A 765 80.60 87.94 -27.69
C SER A 765 81.25 86.72 -27.02
N GLU A 766 81.97 86.94 -25.92
CA GLU A 766 82.58 85.86 -25.13
C GLU A 766 81.54 84.91 -24.53
N ALA A 767 80.45 85.44 -23.97
CA ALA A 767 79.35 84.64 -23.45
C ALA A 767 78.78 83.70 -24.54
N ASN A 768 78.56 84.24 -25.74
CA ASN A 768 78.09 83.47 -26.88
C ASN A 768 79.11 82.41 -27.35
N GLU A 769 80.41 82.73 -27.39
CA GLU A 769 81.47 81.77 -27.72
C GLU A 769 81.59 80.62 -26.70
N LEU A 770 81.35 80.90 -25.43
CA LEU A 770 81.30 79.89 -24.36
C LEU A 770 80.04 79.02 -24.43
N GLY A 771 79.08 79.33 -25.31
CA GLY A 771 77.76 78.70 -25.39
C GLY A 771 76.87 79.05 -24.20
N CYS A 772 77.11 80.20 -23.55
CA CYS A 772 76.34 80.68 -22.41
C CYS A 772 75.18 81.55 -22.88
N LYS A 773 73.95 81.18 -22.50
CA LYS A 773 72.77 82.05 -22.67
C LYS A 773 72.63 82.98 -21.47
N VAL A 774 72.51 84.28 -21.71
CA VAL A 774 72.32 85.29 -20.65
C VAL A 774 70.87 85.75 -20.63
N PHE A 775 70.15 85.48 -19.55
CA PHE A 775 68.78 85.93 -19.34
C PHE A 775 68.81 87.16 -18.45
N THR A 776 68.39 88.30 -18.98
CA THR A 776 68.43 89.57 -18.23
C THR A 776 67.08 89.90 -17.62
N ILE A 777 67.04 90.17 -16.32
CA ILE A 777 65.83 90.56 -15.58
C ILE A 777 65.96 92.01 -15.15
N GLY A 778 65.03 92.86 -15.60
CA GLY A 778 65.02 94.30 -15.29
C GLY A 778 63.89 94.71 -14.35
N ILE A 779 64.21 95.10 -13.12
CA ILE A 779 63.22 95.52 -12.11
C ILE A 779 62.86 97.00 -12.29
N GLY A 780 61.61 97.26 -12.66
CA GLY A 780 61.13 98.61 -12.96
C GLY A 780 61.71 99.21 -14.25
N ILE A 781 62.31 98.39 -15.12
CA ILE A 781 62.85 98.78 -16.43
C ILE A 781 61.82 98.43 -17.50
N ASN A 782 61.47 99.38 -18.36
CA ASN A 782 60.44 99.19 -19.40
C ASN A 782 60.73 100.09 -20.60
N GLU A 783 60.61 99.55 -21.81
CA GLU A 783 60.81 100.29 -23.08
C GLU A 783 59.94 101.55 -23.21
N SER A 784 58.77 101.55 -22.57
CA SER A 784 57.79 102.64 -22.63
C SER A 784 58.14 103.82 -21.71
N PHE A 785 59.12 103.66 -20.81
CA PHE A 785 59.63 104.75 -19.97
C PHE A 785 60.93 105.30 -20.53
N GLU A 786 60.89 106.55 -21.02
CA GLU A 786 62.07 107.19 -21.63
C GLU A 786 63.28 107.24 -20.68
N ALA A 787 63.04 107.23 -19.37
CA ALA A 787 64.07 107.24 -18.35
C ALA A 787 64.88 105.92 -18.28
N SER A 788 64.30 104.77 -18.62
CA SER A 788 64.96 103.44 -18.54
C SER A 788 65.24 102.80 -19.91
N LYS A 789 64.92 103.51 -21.00
CA LYS A 789 65.06 103.04 -22.39
C LYS A 789 66.47 102.57 -22.77
N ASN A 790 67.50 103.26 -22.30
CA ASN A 790 68.89 102.86 -22.58
C ASN A 790 69.30 101.62 -21.77
N GLN A 791 68.77 101.43 -20.56
CA GLN A 791 68.98 100.19 -19.79
C GLN A 791 68.29 99.01 -20.49
N HIS A 792 67.03 99.21 -20.89
CA HIS A 792 66.28 98.22 -21.65
C HIS A 792 67.01 97.80 -22.93
N LEU A 793 67.55 98.75 -23.70
CA LEU A 793 68.31 98.46 -24.92
C LEU A 793 69.57 97.62 -24.63
N ASN A 794 70.33 97.95 -23.58
CA ASN A 794 71.55 97.22 -23.25
C ASN A 794 71.25 95.82 -22.69
N LEU A 795 70.23 95.65 -21.83
CA LEU A 795 69.83 94.35 -21.31
C LEU A 795 69.26 93.45 -22.42
N THR A 796 68.47 94.02 -23.33
CA THR A 796 68.01 93.31 -24.54
C THR A 796 69.21 92.91 -25.41
N LYS A 797 70.19 93.80 -25.58
CA LYS A 797 71.42 93.49 -26.33
C LYS A 797 72.22 92.34 -25.70
N ILE A 798 72.35 92.30 -24.37
CA ILE A 798 73.04 91.22 -23.66
C ILE A 798 72.30 89.89 -23.87
N SER A 799 70.98 89.90 -23.66
CA SER A 799 70.18 88.68 -23.74
C SER A 799 70.04 88.16 -25.17
N GLU A 800 69.59 88.97 -26.12
CA GLU A 800 69.47 88.56 -27.52
C GLU A 800 70.82 88.20 -28.15
N GLY A 801 71.90 88.91 -27.78
CA GLY A 801 73.26 88.64 -28.26
C GLY A 801 73.81 87.27 -27.87
N THR A 802 73.20 86.61 -26.88
CA THR A 802 73.59 85.30 -26.37
C THR A 802 72.49 84.25 -26.52
N GLY A 803 71.38 84.58 -27.19
CA GLY A 803 70.22 83.69 -27.34
C GLY A 803 69.38 83.50 -26.07
N GLY A 804 69.51 84.41 -25.09
CA GLY A 804 68.63 84.52 -23.94
C GLY A 804 67.49 85.52 -24.17
N ILE A 805 66.71 85.78 -23.12
CA ILE A 805 65.51 86.64 -23.16
C ILE A 805 65.62 87.74 -22.11
N PHE A 806 65.22 88.97 -22.47
CA PHE A 806 65.00 90.06 -21.52
C PHE A 806 63.59 89.98 -20.91
N SER A 807 63.50 90.00 -19.59
CA SER A 807 62.25 89.93 -18.85
C SER A 807 62.09 91.13 -17.91
N PRO A 808 61.14 92.06 -18.18
CA PRO A 808 60.83 93.15 -17.26
C PRO A 808 59.94 92.66 -16.11
N VAL A 809 60.26 93.07 -14.88
CA VAL A 809 59.46 92.78 -13.67
C VAL A 809 59.15 94.03 -12.88
N ALA A 810 58.10 93.99 -12.05
CA ALA A 810 57.72 95.12 -11.23
C ALA A 810 58.49 95.16 -9.90
N ALA A 811 58.81 94.01 -9.33
CA ALA A 811 59.45 93.86 -8.02
C ALA A 811 60.45 92.70 -7.97
N PHE A 812 61.30 92.71 -6.95
CA PHE A 812 62.12 91.56 -6.55
C PHE A 812 61.28 90.71 -5.59
N SER A 813 60.43 89.84 -6.13
CA SER A 813 59.50 88.99 -5.38
C SER A 813 59.40 87.60 -6.02
N SER A 814 58.97 86.60 -5.24
CA SER A 814 58.72 85.24 -5.73
C SER A 814 57.68 85.25 -6.85
N GLY A 815 56.63 86.08 -6.70
CA GLY A 815 55.55 86.23 -7.68
C GLY A 815 56.00 86.77 -9.05
N ASP A 816 57.05 87.59 -9.10
CA ASP A 816 57.57 88.16 -10.34
C ASP A 816 58.74 87.35 -10.91
N LEU A 817 59.59 86.77 -10.06
CA LEU A 817 60.82 86.08 -10.48
C LEU A 817 60.59 84.60 -10.80
N ASN A 818 59.79 83.88 -10.03
CA ASN A 818 59.59 82.44 -10.23
C ASN A 818 58.99 82.10 -11.60
N PRO A 819 57.99 82.86 -12.13
CA PRO A 819 57.50 82.64 -13.49
C PRO A 819 58.58 82.79 -14.56
N ILE A 820 59.57 83.67 -14.35
CA ILE A 820 60.70 83.83 -15.27
C ILE A 820 61.63 82.62 -15.18
N MET A 821 61.89 82.11 -13.98
CA MET A 821 62.72 80.91 -13.80
C MET A 821 62.10 79.69 -14.50
N GLU A 822 60.77 79.55 -14.48
CA GLU A 822 60.05 78.53 -15.25
C GLU A 822 60.17 78.72 -16.77
N ILE A 823 60.17 79.97 -17.26
CA ILE A 823 60.40 80.24 -18.68
C ILE A 823 61.84 79.86 -19.07
N ILE A 824 62.81 80.25 -18.25
CA ILE A 824 64.22 79.92 -18.46
C ILE A 824 64.42 78.40 -18.47
N SER A 825 63.80 77.66 -17.54
CA SER A 825 63.93 76.21 -17.50
C SER A 825 63.33 75.54 -18.74
N ARG A 826 62.15 75.99 -19.20
CA ARG A 826 61.51 75.44 -20.40
C ARG A 826 62.30 75.71 -21.69
N GLU A 827 62.98 76.85 -21.80
CA GLU A 827 63.89 77.14 -22.92
C GLU A 827 65.13 76.22 -22.96
N LEU A 828 65.46 75.56 -21.83
CA LEU A 828 66.51 74.53 -21.78
C LEU A 828 65.95 73.15 -22.08
N GLU A 829 64.72 72.87 -21.65
CA GLU A 829 63.98 71.68 -22.04
C GLU A 829 63.64 71.69 -23.54
N GLY A 830 63.61 72.85 -24.21
CA GLY A 830 63.36 72.98 -25.64
C GLY A 830 64.40 72.34 -26.57
N ASP A 831 65.58 71.94 -26.07
CA ASP A 831 66.55 71.11 -26.82
C ASP A 831 66.24 69.59 -26.72
N LEU A 832 65.11 69.22 -26.10
CA LEU A 832 64.50 67.90 -26.20
C LEU A 832 64.04 67.66 -27.64
N MET A 833 64.84 66.95 -28.43
CA MET A 833 64.40 66.37 -29.69
C MET A 833 63.12 65.55 -29.44
N TYR A 834 61.97 66.13 -29.79
CA TYR A 834 60.81 65.37 -30.26
C TYR A 834 61.30 64.57 -31.47
N ALA A 835 61.72 63.33 -31.23
CA ALA A 835 61.67 62.33 -32.28
C ALA A 835 60.18 62.06 -32.54
N GLU A 836 59.56 62.87 -33.40
CA GLU A 836 58.43 62.40 -34.19
C GLU A 836 58.93 61.14 -34.91
N SER A 837 58.53 59.98 -34.39
CA SER A 837 58.59 58.76 -35.18
C SER A 837 57.46 58.85 -36.19
N GLU A 838 57.83 58.93 -37.47
CA GLU A 838 56.92 58.59 -38.56
C GLU A 838 56.37 57.17 -38.33
N PRO A 839 55.08 56.91 -38.65
CA PRO A 839 54.46 55.62 -38.40
C PRO A 839 55.08 54.54 -39.31
N GLN A 840 55.51 53.42 -38.72
CA GLN A 840 55.72 52.14 -39.39
C GLN A 840 54.58 51.19 -39.03
#